data_AF-E8QZ00-F1
#
_entry.id   AF-E8QZ00-F1
#
_cell.length_a   1.000
_cell.length_b   1.000
_cell.length_c   1.000
_cell.angle_alpha   90.00
_cell.angle_beta   90.00
_cell.angle_gamma   90.00
#
_symmetry.space_group_name_H-M   'P 1'
#
loop_
_entity.id
_entity.type
_entity.pdbx_description
1 polymer ?
#
loop_
_entity_poly.entity_id
_entity_poly.type
_entity_poly.pdbx_seq_one_letter_code
_entity_poly.pdbx_strand_id
1 'polypeptide(L)'
;MSTIRLILAIHNHQPVGNFDGVFEDAFNTAYLPFLQVWEDYGDLPFCLHLSGPLLDWLSDRKPNYLERLQRLARAHRLEPLGGAYAEPILTMIPHRDRVGQLRESQRMLTELYGQAPRGVWIAERVWEPHLVSALAEAGVEYTLLDDFHFQRAGLEGRDLLGYYLTEDEGRLLKVFPVDERLRYVIPFEEPHSAYLRLRELADTQPGAVVVFGDDGEKFGSWPETYDHVYVRGWMRRFCDMLVANRDWLEVTTFSRVVDSQLPLGKVYLPESSYREMTEWVLPPALQQRLAQARTVLDRLPPDQADLLRPFFRPAGFWRNFRVKYPEADEMIARMMAVSNRLAQLESRPDADPDYLEAARLDLYRGQCNCPYWHGAFGGLYLPHLRNAIYEHLIAADLALDAAQGRPETFVEAIAADWNFDARQEIRLANDRMILWLRPAQGGHLYGFDDLRARFNLLATLDRRPEPYHDKILRAIREGTVVDPKAPSDEINNLQNKIILKSADLDAKLIYDTTPRKALVDHFFAAETTLGDLIAGRSVDLGDFATGTHLAKLIREPGVVTLVMERVGVVKGHAIGLRKQVRLEAGSPALSIRYDLDELPPGMELRFGVEINLAGMAGHADDRLLIAPDQRPLGRLDARLDLAELGGIAVRDAWRDARIDLSWSRPAAVWSFPIETVSQSEGGFEAVYQSTALIPRWVVQGDRDRRWSVEMTWTLGPAGPEPLDLDRIDLDRIHHATGAALTASRAGVE
;
A
#
# COMPACT_ATOMS: atom_id res chain seq x y z
N MET A 1 27.62 6.47 -41.86
CA MET A 1 27.81 7.06 -40.51
C MET A 1 27.16 6.13 -39.51
N SER A 2 27.75 5.94 -38.34
CA SER A 2 27.25 5.04 -37.30
C SER A 2 26.08 5.68 -36.57
N THR A 3 24.88 5.57 -37.15
CA THR A 3 23.66 6.10 -36.54
C THR A 3 23.18 5.16 -35.44
N ILE A 4 22.90 5.70 -34.25
CA ILE A 4 22.18 4.98 -33.18
C ILE A 4 20.78 5.56 -33.00
N ARG A 5 19.90 4.78 -32.38
CA ARG A 5 18.50 5.15 -32.11
C ARG A 5 18.27 5.32 -30.63
N LEU A 6 17.58 6.40 -30.25
CA LEU A 6 17.14 6.66 -28.88
C LEU A 6 15.62 6.66 -28.84
N ILE A 7 15.05 5.85 -27.95
CA ILE A 7 13.62 5.88 -27.61
C ILE A 7 13.48 6.55 -26.24
N LEU A 8 12.59 7.53 -26.15
CA LEU A 8 12.22 8.22 -24.90
C LEU A 8 10.79 7.82 -24.53
N ALA A 9 10.62 7.09 -23.44
CA ALA A 9 9.33 6.66 -22.92
C ALA A 9 9.07 7.25 -21.54
N ILE A 10 7.92 7.92 -21.39
CA ILE A 10 7.52 8.60 -20.17
C ILE A 10 6.30 7.88 -19.59
N HIS A 11 6.33 7.60 -18.30
CA HIS A 11 5.25 6.96 -17.56
C HIS A 11 4.63 7.93 -16.56
N ASN A 12 3.39 8.37 -16.80
CA ASN A 12 2.68 9.20 -15.83
C ASN A 12 1.63 8.35 -15.12
N HIS A 13 1.71 8.32 -13.79
CA HIS A 13 0.82 7.54 -12.96
C HIS A 13 0.44 8.31 -11.70
N GLN A 14 -0.86 8.30 -11.40
CA GLN A 14 -1.37 8.65 -10.09
C GLN A 14 -2.27 7.51 -9.58
N PRO A 15 -2.11 7.06 -8.32
CA PRO A 15 -2.84 5.92 -7.82
C PRO A 15 -4.29 6.25 -7.47
N VAL A 16 -5.12 5.21 -7.50
CA VAL A 16 -6.47 5.24 -6.93
C VAL A 16 -6.40 5.65 -5.45
N GLY A 17 -7.21 6.63 -5.07
CA GLY A 17 -7.27 7.14 -3.69
C GLY A 17 -6.30 8.27 -3.36
N ASN A 18 -5.46 8.71 -4.31
CA ASN A 18 -4.62 9.89 -4.08
C ASN A 18 -5.48 11.18 -4.06
N PHE A 19 -4.99 12.21 -3.39
CA PHE A 19 -5.74 13.47 -3.24
C PHE A 19 -5.74 14.29 -4.54
N ASP A 20 -6.85 14.95 -4.85
CA ASP A 20 -7.01 15.82 -6.04
C ASP A 20 -5.91 16.88 -6.14
N GLY A 21 -5.46 17.44 -5.01
CA GLY A 21 -4.33 18.37 -4.95
C GLY A 21 -3.01 17.76 -5.44
N VAL A 22 -2.76 16.48 -5.18
CA VAL A 22 -1.54 15.80 -5.66
C VAL A 22 -1.59 15.59 -7.18
N PHE A 23 -2.76 15.23 -7.73
CA PHE A 23 -2.95 15.18 -9.19
C PHE A 23 -2.72 16.56 -9.82
N GLU A 24 -3.29 17.61 -9.24
CA GLU A 24 -3.17 18.98 -9.73
C GLU A 24 -1.71 19.47 -9.68
N ASP A 25 -1.01 19.23 -8.56
CA ASP A 25 0.39 19.60 -8.40
C ASP A 25 1.28 18.86 -9.40
N ALA A 26 1.10 17.53 -9.56
CA ALA A 26 1.87 16.76 -10.53
C ALA A 26 1.61 17.21 -11.98
N PHE A 27 0.36 17.54 -12.30
CA PHE A 27 0.01 18.10 -13.59
C PHE A 27 0.72 19.43 -13.88
N ASN A 28 0.66 20.36 -12.93
CA ASN A 28 1.22 21.70 -13.12
C ASN A 28 2.75 21.73 -13.09
N THR A 29 3.38 20.79 -12.37
CA THR A 29 4.84 20.75 -12.19
C THR A 29 5.55 19.83 -13.17
N ALA A 30 4.96 18.70 -13.57
CA ALA A 30 5.62 17.74 -14.47
C ALA A 30 4.92 17.58 -15.81
N TYR A 31 3.63 17.23 -15.83
CA TYR A 31 2.98 16.78 -17.08
C TYR A 31 2.78 17.91 -18.10
N LEU A 32 2.23 19.04 -17.65
CA LEU A 32 1.96 20.18 -18.51
C LEU A 32 3.25 20.86 -19.00
N PRO A 33 4.25 21.16 -18.14
CA PRO A 33 5.49 21.78 -18.58
C PRO A 33 6.31 20.88 -19.51
N PHE A 34 6.34 19.56 -19.27
CA PHE A 34 6.97 18.60 -20.17
C PHE A 34 6.40 18.73 -21.59
N LEU A 35 5.07 18.69 -21.71
CA LEU A 35 4.38 18.80 -22.98
C LEU A 35 4.64 20.14 -23.68
N GLN A 36 4.65 21.24 -22.93
CA GLN A 36 4.93 22.58 -23.47
C GLN A 36 6.32 22.67 -24.11
N VAL A 37 7.35 22.11 -23.47
CA VAL A 37 8.69 22.08 -24.08
C VAL A 37 8.68 21.22 -25.33
N TRP A 38 8.09 20.02 -25.28
CA TRP A 38 8.09 19.10 -26.42
C TRP A 38 7.37 19.66 -27.64
N GLU A 39 6.29 20.42 -27.45
CA GLU A 39 5.57 21.07 -28.54
C GLU A 39 6.46 22.00 -29.38
N ASP A 40 7.43 22.68 -28.75
CA ASP A 40 8.39 23.56 -29.41
C ASP A 40 9.40 22.82 -30.32
N TYR A 41 9.61 21.51 -30.09
CA TYR A 41 10.58 20.70 -30.85
C TYR A 41 9.87 19.76 -31.85
N GLY A 42 9.55 20.30 -33.03
CA GLY A 42 8.78 19.64 -34.09
C GLY A 42 9.26 18.24 -34.52
N ASP A 43 10.57 18.02 -34.48
CA ASP A 43 11.21 16.81 -35.02
C ASP A 43 11.45 15.71 -33.98
N LEU A 44 11.18 15.97 -32.68
CA LEU A 44 11.46 15.01 -31.61
C LEU A 44 10.19 14.22 -31.26
N PRO A 45 10.15 12.89 -31.53
CA PRO A 45 9.09 12.04 -31.04
C PRO A 45 9.37 11.56 -29.61
N PHE A 46 8.31 11.12 -28.92
CA PHE A 46 8.40 10.43 -27.63
C PHE A 46 7.26 9.44 -27.47
N CYS A 47 7.39 8.55 -26.50
CA CYS A 47 6.35 7.60 -26.11
C CYS A 47 5.77 8.01 -24.75
N LEU A 48 4.46 7.88 -24.56
CA LEU A 48 3.79 8.28 -23.31
C LEU A 48 2.81 7.20 -22.85
N HIS A 49 2.97 6.76 -21.61
CA HIS A 49 1.97 6.01 -20.87
C HIS A 49 1.19 6.94 -19.94
N LEU A 50 -0.14 6.81 -19.91
CA LEU A 50 -1.01 7.42 -18.92
C LEU A 50 -1.79 6.31 -18.21
N SER A 51 -1.71 6.24 -16.89
CA SER A 51 -2.56 5.32 -16.14
C SER A 51 -4.05 5.63 -16.29
N GLY A 52 -4.91 4.63 -16.15
CA GLY A 52 -6.37 4.80 -16.21
C GLY A 52 -6.90 5.82 -15.20
N PRO A 53 -6.57 5.74 -13.89
CA PRO A 53 -6.99 6.73 -12.91
C PRO A 53 -6.54 8.16 -13.26
N LEU A 54 -5.33 8.33 -13.81
CA LEU A 54 -4.86 9.64 -14.26
C LEU A 54 -5.63 10.11 -15.50
N LEU A 55 -5.91 9.20 -16.45
CA LEU A 55 -6.70 9.52 -17.64
C LEU A 55 -8.13 9.92 -17.29
N ASP A 56 -8.76 9.26 -16.32
CA ASP A 56 -10.09 9.63 -15.80
C ASP A 56 -10.05 11.07 -15.25
N TRP A 57 -9.08 11.38 -14.39
CA TRP A 57 -8.92 12.73 -13.84
C TRP A 57 -8.63 13.78 -14.91
N LEU A 58 -7.76 13.48 -15.88
CA LEU A 58 -7.43 14.39 -16.99
C LEU A 58 -8.64 14.65 -17.89
N SER A 59 -9.49 13.65 -18.11
CA SER A 59 -10.70 13.78 -18.92
C SER A 59 -11.69 14.74 -18.28
N ASP A 60 -11.86 14.64 -16.96
CA ASP A 60 -12.78 15.49 -16.21
C ASP A 60 -12.22 16.92 -15.99
N ARG A 61 -10.93 17.04 -15.68
CA ARG A 61 -10.33 18.31 -15.22
C ARG A 61 -9.56 19.06 -16.30
N LYS A 62 -8.89 18.36 -17.21
CA LYS A 62 -7.90 18.92 -18.15
C LYS A 62 -8.13 18.48 -19.62
N PRO A 63 -9.36 18.55 -20.18
CA PRO A 63 -9.63 18.09 -21.54
C PRO A 63 -8.75 18.76 -22.61
N ASN A 64 -8.41 20.05 -22.45
CA ASN A 64 -7.49 20.76 -23.35
C ASN A 64 -6.09 20.15 -23.42
N TYR A 65 -5.62 19.50 -22.35
CA TYR A 65 -4.35 18.79 -22.34
C TYR A 65 -4.43 17.51 -23.19
N LEU A 66 -5.52 16.76 -23.06
CA LEU A 66 -5.76 15.57 -23.88
C LEU A 66 -5.87 15.91 -25.37
N GLU A 67 -6.53 17.02 -25.73
CA GLU A 67 -6.57 17.49 -27.12
C GLU A 67 -5.17 17.79 -27.70
N ARG A 68 -4.25 18.30 -26.87
CA ARG A 68 -2.86 18.54 -27.28
C ARG A 68 -2.12 17.24 -27.55
N LEU A 69 -2.27 16.25 -26.65
CA LEU A 69 -1.71 14.91 -26.86
C LEU A 69 -2.25 14.26 -28.13
N GLN A 70 -3.55 14.37 -28.39
CA GLN A 70 -4.17 13.89 -29.64
C GLN A 70 -3.53 14.52 -30.88
N ARG A 71 -3.26 15.83 -30.86
CA ARG A 71 -2.60 16.51 -31.99
C ARG A 71 -1.19 15.98 -32.23
N LEU A 72 -0.41 15.75 -31.16
CA LEU A 72 0.93 15.18 -31.29
C LEU A 72 0.89 13.74 -31.80
N ALA A 73 -0.07 12.93 -31.34
CA ALA A 73 -0.25 11.56 -31.82
C ALA A 73 -0.61 11.52 -33.31
N ARG A 74 -1.56 12.35 -33.75
CA ARG A 74 -1.93 12.50 -35.18
C ARG A 74 -0.76 12.99 -36.05
N ALA A 75 0.14 13.78 -35.49
CA ALA A 75 1.36 14.24 -36.15
C ALA A 75 2.51 13.20 -36.10
N HIS A 76 2.28 12.01 -35.56
CA HIS A 76 3.30 10.98 -35.32
C HIS A 76 4.51 11.48 -34.48
N ARG A 77 4.27 12.46 -33.61
CA ARG A 77 5.24 12.99 -32.64
C ARG A 77 5.06 12.39 -31.24
N LEU A 78 3.92 11.76 -30.99
CA LEU A 78 3.66 11.00 -29.78
C LEU A 78 3.26 9.57 -30.16
N GLU A 79 3.93 8.58 -29.58
CA GLU A 79 3.48 7.19 -29.58
C GLU A 79 2.78 6.87 -28.25
N PRO A 80 1.46 6.63 -28.24
CA PRO A 80 0.77 6.16 -27.05
C PRO A 80 1.26 4.77 -26.64
N LEU A 81 1.64 4.63 -25.37
CA LEU A 81 1.82 3.34 -24.73
C LEU A 81 0.55 2.98 -23.96
N GLY A 82 0.14 1.72 -24.04
CA GLY A 82 -0.91 1.15 -23.21
C GLY A 82 -0.38 0.62 -21.88
N GLY A 83 -1.24 -0.06 -21.14
CA GLY A 83 -0.95 -0.66 -19.85
C GLY A 83 -2.23 -1.29 -19.31
N ALA A 84 -2.19 -1.82 -18.10
CA ALA A 84 -3.42 -2.22 -17.43
C ALA A 84 -4.11 -0.99 -16.83
N TYR A 85 -5.43 -0.87 -16.99
CA TYR A 85 -6.21 0.33 -16.63
C TYR A 85 -5.86 0.90 -15.25
N ALA A 86 -5.98 0.11 -14.18
CA ALA A 86 -5.75 0.58 -12.82
C ALA A 86 -4.32 0.36 -12.32
N GLU A 87 -3.37 0.06 -13.22
CA GLU A 87 -1.96 -0.22 -12.86
C GLU A 87 -1.77 -1.33 -11.81
N PRO A 88 -2.41 -2.50 -11.94
CA PRO A 88 -2.08 -3.64 -11.11
C PRO A 88 -0.66 -4.14 -11.41
N ILE A 89 -0.03 -4.77 -10.42
CA ILE A 89 1.00 -5.76 -10.73
C ILE A 89 0.30 -6.92 -11.44
N LEU A 90 0.48 -7.04 -12.75
CA LEU A 90 -0.23 -8.02 -13.57
C LEU A 90 -0.09 -9.44 -13.00
N THR A 91 1.09 -9.82 -12.51
CA THR A 91 1.31 -11.17 -11.97
C THR A 91 0.61 -11.43 -10.63
N MET A 92 0.22 -10.38 -9.89
CA MET A 92 -0.52 -10.47 -8.64
C MET A 92 -1.99 -10.90 -8.85
N ILE A 93 -2.57 -10.53 -9.99
CA ILE A 93 -4.01 -10.71 -10.26
C ILE A 93 -4.28 -11.94 -11.16
N PRO A 94 -5.52 -12.48 -11.20
CA PRO A 94 -5.88 -13.59 -12.09
C PRO A 94 -5.74 -13.24 -13.57
N HIS A 95 -5.47 -14.26 -14.42
CA HIS A 95 -5.30 -14.08 -15.87
C HIS A 95 -6.43 -13.31 -16.55
N ARG A 96 -7.69 -13.63 -16.22
CA ARG A 96 -8.88 -12.94 -16.75
C ARG A 96 -8.87 -11.43 -16.47
N ASP A 97 -8.41 -11.03 -15.28
CA ASP A 97 -8.36 -9.64 -14.88
C ASP A 97 -7.21 -8.93 -15.58
N ARG A 98 -6.05 -9.60 -15.75
CA ARG A 98 -4.93 -9.07 -16.56
C ARG A 98 -5.39 -8.68 -17.95
N VAL A 99 -6.02 -9.62 -18.65
CA VAL A 99 -6.49 -9.41 -20.03
C VAL A 99 -7.58 -8.34 -20.07
N GLY A 100 -8.53 -8.37 -19.14
CA GLY A 100 -9.61 -7.39 -19.09
C GLY A 100 -9.12 -5.97 -18.80
N GLN A 101 -8.19 -5.78 -17.86
CA GLN A 101 -7.58 -4.47 -17.58
C GLN A 101 -6.78 -3.92 -18.77
N LEU A 102 -6.06 -4.78 -19.48
CA LEU A 102 -5.32 -4.40 -20.70
C LEU A 102 -6.27 -3.97 -21.81
N ARG A 103 -7.36 -4.70 -22.03
CA ARG A 103 -8.39 -4.37 -23.03
C ARG A 103 -9.14 -3.09 -22.69
N GLU A 104 -9.42 -2.86 -21.41
CA GLU A 104 -10.12 -1.65 -20.98
C GLU A 104 -9.26 -0.39 -21.21
N SER A 105 -7.99 -0.44 -20.81
CA SER A 105 -7.04 0.64 -21.14
C SER A 105 -6.89 0.84 -22.65
N GLN A 106 -6.77 -0.26 -23.42
CA GLN A 106 -6.70 -0.20 -24.88
C GLN A 106 -7.93 0.47 -25.49
N ARG A 107 -9.14 0.17 -24.99
CA ARG A 107 -10.39 0.80 -25.43
C ARG A 107 -10.35 2.31 -25.20
N MET A 108 -10.04 2.74 -23.98
CA MET A 108 -9.96 4.17 -23.61
C MET A 108 -8.92 4.92 -24.44
N LEU A 109 -7.73 4.34 -24.63
CA LEU A 109 -6.66 4.97 -25.41
C LEU A 109 -6.98 4.98 -26.91
N THR A 110 -7.71 3.99 -27.42
CA THR A 110 -8.20 3.99 -28.80
C THR A 110 -9.22 5.10 -29.02
N GLU A 111 -10.15 5.30 -28.08
CA GLU A 111 -11.11 6.41 -28.11
C GLU A 111 -10.40 7.76 -28.07
N LEU A 112 -9.37 7.89 -27.22
CA LEU A 112 -8.59 9.11 -27.11
C LEU A 112 -7.76 9.40 -28.38
N TYR A 113 -6.93 8.46 -28.84
CA TYR A 113 -5.94 8.71 -29.89
C TYR A 113 -6.42 8.35 -31.31
N GLY A 114 -7.52 7.61 -31.44
CA GLY A 114 -8.02 7.08 -32.70
C GLY A 114 -7.26 5.84 -33.20
N GLN A 115 -6.31 5.32 -32.42
CA GLN A 115 -5.56 4.11 -32.71
C GLN A 115 -5.25 3.36 -31.41
N ALA A 116 -5.28 2.02 -31.48
CA ALA A 116 -4.91 1.20 -30.34
C ALA A 116 -3.38 1.26 -30.09
N PRO A 117 -2.92 1.38 -28.84
CA PRO A 117 -1.51 1.27 -28.52
C PRO A 117 -0.98 -0.12 -28.93
N ARG A 118 0.21 -0.15 -29.54
CA ARG A 118 0.88 -1.40 -29.96
C ARG A 118 1.68 -2.04 -28.85
N GLY A 119 2.25 -1.23 -27.96
CA GLY A 119 2.99 -1.72 -26.81
C GLY A 119 2.49 -1.15 -25.50
N VAL A 120 2.94 -1.77 -24.41
CA VAL A 120 2.50 -1.44 -23.07
C VAL A 120 3.65 -1.15 -22.11
N TRP A 121 3.35 -0.34 -21.11
CA TRP A 121 4.13 -0.23 -19.89
C TRP A 121 3.69 -1.32 -18.90
N ILE A 122 4.65 -2.04 -18.32
CA ILE A 122 4.39 -3.00 -17.24
C ILE A 122 4.58 -2.27 -15.92
N ALA A 123 3.50 -2.17 -15.14
CA ALA A 123 3.52 -1.55 -13.82
C ALA A 123 4.65 -2.14 -12.96
N GLU A 124 5.49 -1.26 -12.42
CA GLU A 124 6.70 -1.59 -11.65
C GLU A 124 7.69 -2.51 -12.36
N ARG A 125 7.55 -2.75 -13.67
CA ARG A 125 8.34 -3.71 -14.46
C ARG A 125 8.39 -5.11 -13.82
N VAL A 126 7.37 -5.50 -13.04
CA VAL A 126 7.30 -6.83 -12.44
C VAL A 126 6.95 -7.86 -13.51
N TRP A 127 7.91 -8.72 -13.82
CA TRP A 127 7.83 -9.71 -14.89
C TRP A 127 7.78 -11.14 -14.36
N GLU A 128 6.95 -11.97 -14.97
CA GLU A 128 7.02 -13.44 -14.91
C GLU A 128 6.76 -13.99 -16.34
N PRO A 129 7.43 -15.07 -16.78
CA PRO A 129 7.37 -15.54 -18.17
C PRO A 129 5.95 -15.71 -18.74
N HIS A 130 5.02 -16.20 -17.91
CA HIS A 130 3.64 -16.46 -18.32
C HIS A 130 2.81 -15.19 -18.61
N LEU A 131 3.34 -13.99 -18.31
CA LEU A 131 2.70 -12.73 -18.71
C LEU A 131 2.61 -12.58 -20.23
N VAL A 132 3.53 -13.20 -20.98
CA VAL A 132 3.50 -13.20 -22.45
C VAL A 132 2.14 -13.66 -22.97
N SER A 133 1.57 -14.72 -22.38
CA SER A 133 0.26 -15.23 -22.80
C SER A 133 -0.87 -14.21 -22.61
N ALA A 134 -0.90 -13.52 -21.46
CA ALA A 134 -1.91 -12.49 -21.19
C ALA A 134 -1.74 -11.27 -22.10
N LEU A 135 -0.51 -10.81 -22.31
CA LEU A 135 -0.19 -9.67 -23.15
C LEU A 135 -0.54 -9.95 -24.62
N ALA A 136 -0.15 -11.11 -25.14
CA ALA A 136 -0.46 -11.51 -26.50
C ALA A 136 -1.98 -11.72 -26.71
N GLU A 137 -2.70 -12.27 -25.72
CA GLU A 137 -4.17 -12.40 -25.78
C GLU A 137 -4.89 -11.03 -25.80
N ALA A 138 -4.31 -10.02 -25.16
CA ALA A 138 -4.78 -8.64 -25.23
C ALA A 138 -4.35 -7.89 -26.51
N GLY A 139 -3.60 -8.55 -27.42
CA GLY A 139 -3.14 -7.95 -28.67
C GLY A 139 -1.92 -7.03 -28.52
N VAL A 140 -1.17 -7.15 -27.41
CA VAL A 140 0.06 -6.39 -27.20
C VAL A 140 1.18 -6.96 -28.08
N GLU A 141 1.86 -6.09 -28.82
CA GLU A 141 2.94 -6.46 -29.71
C GLU A 141 4.32 -6.40 -29.04
N TYR A 142 4.54 -5.39 -28.19
CA TYR A 142 5.81 -5.20 -27.51
C TYR A 142 5.64 -4.62 -26.10
N THR A 143 6.67 -4.78 -25.29
CA THR A 143 6.80 -4.15 -23.98
C THR A 143 8.23 -3.72 -23.73
N LEU A 144 8.43 -2.93 -22.68
CA LEU A 144 9.73 -2.57 -22.13
C LEU A 144 9.88 -3.14 -20.72
N LEU A 145 11.10 -3.57 -20.39
CA LEU A 145 11.55 -4.04 -19.07
C LEU A 145 12.96 -3.49 -18.81
N ASP A 146 13.41 -3.45 -17.57
CA ASP A 146 14.78 -3.00 -17.26
C ASP A 146 15.85 -3.96 -17.80
N ASP A 147 16.99 -3.43 -18.23
CA ASP A 147 18.19 -4.18 -18.58
C ASP A 147 18.58 -5.23 -17.52
N PHE A 148 18.29 -4.96 -16.25
CA PHE A 148 18.47 -5.89 -15.14
C PHE A 148 17.76 -7.25 -15.34
N HIS A 149 16.61 -7.29 -16.02
CA HIS A 149 15.94 -8.54 -16.39
C HIS A 149 16.81 -9.39 -17.33
N PHE A 150 17.37 -8.74 -18.35
CA PHE A 150 18.19 -9.36 -19.39
C PHE A 150 19.54 -9.79 -18.81
N GLN A 151 20.12 -8.96 -17.96
CA GLN A 151 21.29 -9.30 -17.17
C GLN A 151 21.06 -10.56 -16.34
N ARG A 152 19.93 -10.68 -15.62
CA ARG A 152 19.58 -11.91 -14.89
C ARG A 152 19.37 -13.13 -15.78
N ALA A 153 19.05 -12.93 -17.06
CA ALA A 153 19.03 -13.98 -18.07
C ALA A 153 20.41 -14.28 -18.70
N GLY A 154 21.45 -13.55 -18.32
CA GLY A 154 22.84 -13.74 -18.77
C GLY A 154 23.29 -12.85 -19.93
N LEU A 155 22.54 -11.78 -20.26
CA LEU A 155 22.86 -10.87 -21.37
C LEU A 155 23.57 -9.61 -20.85
N GLU A 156 24.60 -9.15 -21.56
CA GLU A 156 25.43 -8.02 -21.13
C GLU A 156 25.92 -7.18 -22.31
N GLY A 157 26.37 -5.95 -22.03
CA GLY A 157 27.00 -5.07 -23.03
C GLY A 157 26.12 -4.84 -24.26
N ARG A 158 26.63 -5.22 -25.44
CA ARG A 158 25.92 -5.02 -26.73
C ARG A 158 24.60 -5.78 -26.84
N ASP A 159 24.44 -6.85 -26.05
CA ASP A 159 23.23 -7.66 -26.07
C ASP A 159 22.03 -6.90 -25.49
N LEU A 160 22.25 -5.73 -24.88
CA LEU A 160 21.23 -4.85 -24.30
C LEU A 160 20.84 -3.68 -25.24
N LEU A 161 21.32 -3.66 -26.50
CA LEU A 161 21.20 -2.51 -27.39
C LEU A 161 20.27 -2.76 -28.59
N GLY A 162 19.05 -3.22 -28.31
CA GLY A 162 18.05 -3.65 -29.30
C GLY A 162 16.80 -4.20 -28.62
N TYR A 163 16.08 -5.10 -29.29
CA TYR A 163 14.96 -5.81 -28.68
C TYR A 163 15.03 -7.30 -28.98
N TYR A 164 14.35 -8.10 -28.17
CA TYR A 164 14.28 -9.56 -28.32
C TYR A 164 12.85 -10.03 -28.49
N LEU A 165 12.71 -11.24 -29.04
CA LEU A 165 11.50 -12.02 -28.90
C LEU A 165 11.56 -12.85 -27.63
N THR A 166 10.47 -12.91 -26.89
CA THR A 166 10.22 -13.92 -25.87
C THR A 166 8.92 -14.65 -26.19
N GLU A 167 8.70 -15.79 -25.56
CA GLU A 167 7.61 -16.69 -25.93
C GLU A 167 7.05 -17.45 -24.71
N ASP A 168 5.74 -17.65 -24.72
CA ASP A 168 5.02 -18.51 -23.78
C ASP A 168 3.83 -19.14 -24.51
N GLU A 169 3.63 -20.45 -24.36
CA GLU A 169 2.59 -21.22 -25.03
C GLU A 169 2.51 -20.99 -26.57
N GLY A 170 3.65 -20.76 -27.23
CA GLY A 170 3.74 -20.46 -28.66
C GLY A 170 3.37 -19.03 -29.05
N ARG A 171 2.98 -18.18 -28.09
CA ARG A 171 2.69 -16.75 -28.31
C ARG A 171 3.95 -15.94 -28.17
N LEU A 172 4.18 -14.99 -29.08
CA LEU A 172 5.38 -14.17 -29.12
C LEU A 172 5.12 -12.77 -28.56
N LEU A 173 6.11 -12.21 -27.87
CA LEU A 173 6.14 -10.82 -27.43
C LEU A 173 7.52 -10.22 -27.71
N LYS A 174 7.57 -8.97 -28.18
CA LYS A 174 8.82 -8.22 -28.32
C LYS A 174 9.14 -7.49 -27.00
N VAL A 175 10.38 -7.56 -26.53
CA VAL A 175 10.78 -6.96 -25.24
C VAL A 175 12.02 -6.10 -25.42
N PHE A 176 11.94 -4.85 -24.95
CA PHE A 176 13.01 -3.87 -24.98
C PHE A 176 13.66 -3.71 -23.58
N PRO A 177 15.00 -3.74 -23.46
CA PRO A 177 15.73 -3.37 -22.25
C PRO A 177 15.81 -1.84 -22.10
N VAL A 178 15.36 -1.32 -20.97
CA VAL A 178 15.61 0.07 -20.54
C VAL A 178 17.03 0.18 -20.01
N ASP A 179 17.80 1.16 -20.50
CA ASP A 179 19.17 1.42 -20.04
C ASP A 179 19.13 2.09 -18.65
N GLU A 180 19.58 1.37 -17.63
CA GLU A 180 19.58 1.85 -16.24
C GLU A 180 20.39 3.15 -16.11
N ARG A 181 21.54 3.25 -16.79
CA ARG A 181 22.40 4.44 -16.70
C ARG A 181 21.69 5.69 -17.21
N LEU A 182 20.91 5.58 -18.28
CA LEU A 182 20.09 6.70 -18.76
C LEU A 182 19.05 7.15 -17.72
N ARG A 183 18.41 6.22 -16.99
CA ARG A 183 17.47 6.56 -15.91
C ARG A 183 18.09 7.36 -14.76
N TYR A 184 19.37 7.13 -14.48
CA TYR A 184 20.08 7.84 -13.41
C TYR A 184 20.61 9.21 -13.85
N VAL A 185 20.93 9.40 -15.13
CA VAL A 185 21.44 10.69 -15.64
C VAL A 185 20.33 11.61 -16.17
N ILE A 186 19.22 11.07 -16.66
CA ILE A 186 18.07 11.83 -17.17
C ILE A 186 16.98 11.87 -16.08
N PRO A 187 16.54 13.04 -15.57
CA PRO A 187 17.01 14.40 -15.86
C PRO A 187 17.98 14.96 -14.79
N PHE A 188 18.57 14.11 -13.93
CA PHE A 188 19.27 14.58 -12.73
C PHE A 188 20.67 15.17 -12.98
N GLU A 189 21.42 14.63 -13.94
CA GLU A 189 22.74 15.16 -14.31
C GLU A 189 22.63 16.12 -15.51
N GLU A 190 23.65 16.95 -15.76
CA GLU A 190 23.65 17.82 -16.94
C GLU A 190 23.47 17.03 -18.26
N PRO A 191 22.80 17.59 -19.29
CA PRO A 191 22.51 16.86 -20.53
C PRO A 191 23.75 16.27 -21.22
N HIS A 192 24.92 16.85 -20.94
CA HIS A 192 26.20 16.35 -21.44
C HIS A 192 26.51 14.91 -20.98
N SER A 193 26.08 14.49 -19.79
CA SER A 193 26.27 13.10 -19.31
C SER A 193 25.52 12.10 -20.19
N ALA A 194 24.27 12.40 -20.56
CA ALA A 194 23.49 11.60 -21.50
C ALA A 194 24.16 11.60 -22.89
N TYR A 195 24.63 12.76 -23.37
CA TYR A 195 25.40 12.85 -24.62
C TYR A 195 26.63 11.95 -24.61
N LEU A 196 27.43 11.96 -23.55
CA LEU A 196 28.65 11.15 -23.46
C LEU A 196 28.33 9.65 -23.56
N ARG A 197 27.29 9.20 -22.85
CA ARG A 197 26.81 7.82 -22.93
C ARG A 197 26.36 7.46 -24.35
N LEU A 198 25.54 8.29 -24.98
CA LEU A 198 25.04 8.03 -26.33
C LEU A 198 26.17 8.07 -27.37
N ARG A 199 27.11 9.00 -27.23
CA ARG A 199 28.26 9.12 -28.14
C ARG A 199 29.19 7.91 -28.04
N GLU A 200 29.50 7.47 -26.83
CA GLU A 200 30.25 6.24 -26.57
C GLU A 200 29.61 5.04 -27.29
N LEU A 201 28.29 4.90 -27.20
CA LEU A 201 27.54 3.83 -27.89
C LEU A 201 27.55 4.00 -29.40
N ALA A 202 27.46 5.23 -29.92
CA ALA A 202 27.52 5.48 -31.37
C ALA A 202 28.88 5.14 -31.99
N ASP A 203 29.96 5.35 -31.24
CA ASP A 203 31.31 5.05 -31.69
C ASP A 203 31.64 3.54 -31.59
N THR A 204 31.06 2.85 -30.60
CA THR A 204 31.38 1.44 -30.30
C THR A 204 30.37 0.43 -30.84
N GLN A 205 29.10 0.81 -31.01
CA GLN A 205 27.98 -0.04 -31.39
C GLN A 205 27.07 0.63 -32.45
N PRO A 206 27.54 0.82 -33.69
CA PRO A 206 26.74 1.39 -34.77
C PRO A 206 25.42 0.64 -34.98
N GLY A 207 24.30 1.36 -35.07
CA GLY A 207 22.97 0.78 -35.27
C GLY A 207 22.25 0.35 -33.99
N ALA A 208 22.87 0.55 -32.82
CA ALA A 208 22.27 0.30 -31.52
C ALA A 208 20.91 1.01 -31.33
N VAL A 209 20.01 0.35 -30.61
CA VAL A 209 18.79 0.97 -30.06
C VAL A 209 18.97 1.10 -28.56
N VAL A 210 18.81 2.31 -28.04
CA VAL A 210 18.92 2.64 -26.63
C VAL A 210 17.56 3.14 -26.15
N VAL A 211 17.10 2.63 -25.02
CA VAL A 211 15.78 2.97 -24.48
C VAL A 211 15.94 3.66 -23.15
N PHE A 212 15.36 4.86 -23.03
CA PHE A 212 15.04 5.49 -21.76
C PHE A 212 13.54 5.27 -21.49
N GLY A 213 13.21 4.80 -20.30
CA GLY A 213 11.84 4.56 -19.85
C GLY A 213 11.73 4.81 -18.36
N ASP A 214 11.02 5.85 -17.95
CA ASP A 214 10.96 6.26 -16.55
C ASP A 214 9.74 7.13 -16.21
N ASP A 215 9.56 7.37 -14.92
CA ASP A 215 8.44 8.13 -14.36
C ASP A 215 8.47 9.59 -14.84
N GLY A 216 7.31 10.10 -15.26
CA GLY A 216 7.16 11.48 -15.71
C GLY A 216 7.26 12.50 -14.58
N GLU A 217 6.93 12.08 -13.36
CA GLU A 217 7.02 12.87 -12.13
C GLU A 217 8.47 13.30 -11.84
N LYS A 218 9.47 12.55 -12.32
CA LYS A 218 10.90 12.92 -12.26
C LYS A 218 11.20 14.24 -12.97
N PHE A 219 10.40 14.59 -13.96
CA PHE A 219 10.57 15.80 -14.74
C PHE A 219 9.83 16.98 -14.13
N GLY A 220 9.68 17.07 -12.81
CA GLY A 220 9.22 18.30 -12.16
C GLY A 220 8.62 18.14 -10.78
N SER A 221 7.87 17.07 -10.52
CA SER A 221 7.10 16.91 -9.28
C SER A 221 7.98 16.51 -8.09
N TRP A 222 9.05 15.77 -8.34
CA TRP A 222 9.99 15.39 -7.28
C TRP A 222 10.74 16.61 -6.73
N PRO A 223 11.21 16.57 -5.47
CA PRO A 223 11.90 17.69 -4.83
C PRO A 223 13.01 18.27 -5.72
N GLU A 224 13.03 19.60 -5.86
CA GLU A 224 14.01 20.39 -6.64
C GLU A 224 14.03 20.15 -8.15
N THR A 225 13.27 19.17 -8.66
CA THR A 225 13.31 18.81 -10.09
C THR A 225 12.65 19.86 -10.97
N TYR A 226 11.56 20.51 -10.54
CA TYR A 226 10.94 21.61 -11.32
C TYR A 226 11.94 22.73 -11.64
N ASP A 227 12.67 23.18 -10.62
CA ASP A 227 13.67 24.24 -10.76
C ASP A 227 14.85 23.80 -11.61
N HIS A 228 15.28 22.54 -11.51
CA HIS A 228 16.30 21.97 -12.38
C HIS A 228 15.85 21.90 -13.85
N VAL A 229 14.70 21.26 -14.08
CA VAL A 229 14.20 20.86 -15.39
C VAL A 229 13.73 22.07 -16.19
N TYR A 230 12.98 22.99 -15.57
CA TYR A 230 12.32 24.10 -16.26
C TYR A 230 12.91 25.47 -15.96
N VAL A 231 13.14 25.82 -14.68
CA VAL A 231 13.65 27.16 -14.33
C VAL A 231 15.10 27.35 -14.78
N ARG A 232 15.96 26.36 -14.50
CA ARG A 232 17.34 26.31 -15.00
C ARG A 232 17.42 25.83 -16.44
N GLY A 233 16.31 25.42 -17.05
CA GLY A 233 16.20 25.11 -18.47
C GLY A 233 16.91 23.84 -18.93
N TRP A 234 17.11 22.85 -18.04
CA TRP A 234 17.74 21.57 -18.40
C TRP A 234 17.01 20.90 -19.57
N MET A 235 15.67 20.90 -19.55
CA MET A 235 14.86 20.21 -20.54
C MET A 235 15.09 20.74 -21.96
N ARG A 236 15.12 22.07 -22.12
CA ARG A 236 15.41 22.70 -23.43
C ARG A 236 16.82 22.39 -23.90
N ARG A 237 17.82 22.47 -23.00
CA ARG A 237 19.21 22.09 -23.34
C ARG A 237 19.33 20.63 -23.76
N PHE A 238 18.58 19.73 -23.13
CA PHE A 238 18.53 18.33 -23.51
C PHE A 238 17.94 18.16 -24.92
N CYS A 239 16.80 18.78 -25.22
CA CYS A 239 16.23 18.78 -26.57
C CYS A 239 17.19 19.37 -27.62
N ASP A 240 17.80 20.52 -27.33
CA ASP A 240 18.77 21.16 -28.22
C ASP A 240 19.95 20.22 -28.51
N MET A 241 20.43 19.51 -27.50
CA MET A 241 21.49 18.51 -27.63
C MET A 241 21.07 17.35 -28.52
N LEU A 242 19.84 16.84 -28.40
CA LEU A 242 19.31 15.79 -29.29
C LEU A 242 19.24 16.28 -30.74
N VAL A 243 18.67 17.48 -30.97
CA VAL A 243 18.51 18.06 -32.31
C VAL A 243 19.85 18.36 -32.98
N ALA A 244 20.81 18.90 -32.21
CA ALA A 244 22.14 19.25 -32.72
C ALA A 244 22.96 18.04 -33.20
N ASN A 245 22.62 16.83 -32.75
CA ASN A 245 23.37 15.59 -33.00
C ASN A 245 22.63 14.61 -33.92
N ARG A 246 21.62 15.08 -34.66
CA ARG A 246 20.78 14.25 -35.54
C ARG A 246 21.50 13.55 -36.69
N ASP A 247 22.75 13.94 -36.98
CA ASP A 247 23.58 13.31 -38.02
C ASP A 247 24.05 11.90 -37.60
N TRP A 248 24.11 11.61 -36.30
CA TRP A 248 24.49 10.30 -35.76
C TRP A 248 23.50 9.76 -34.70
N LEU A 249 22.59 10.58 -34.17
CA LEU A 249 21.58 10.19 -33.18
C LEU A 249 20.16 10.36 -33.74
N GLU A 250 19.44 9.26 -33.93
CA GLU A 250 18.04 9.26 -34.33
C GLU A 250 17.12 9.11 -33.11
N VAL A 251 16.39 10.16 -32.73
CA VAL A 251 15.31 10.03 -31.73
C VAL A 251 14.08 9.44 -32.42
N THR A 252 13.59 8.32 -31.91
CA THR A 252 12.55 7.52 -32.55
C THR A 252 11.61 6.90 -31.52
N THR A 253 10.70 6.04 -31.98
CA THR A 253 9.71 5.38 -31.13
C THR A 253 9.78 3.87 -31.26
N PHE A 254 9.18 3.13 -30.31
CA PHE A 254 9.21 1.67 -30.33
C PHE A 254 8.61 1.09 -31.59
N SER A 255 7.43 1.55 -32.02
CA SER A 255 6.78 1.05 -33.24
C SER A 255 7.66 1.23 -34.47
N ARG A 256 8.34 2.37 -34.60
CA ARG A 256 9.26 2.63 -35.72
C ARG A 256 10.44 1.66 -35.72
N VAL A 257 10.99 1.35 -34.54
CA VAL A 257 12.06 0.34 -34.42
C VAL A 257 11.55 -1.05 -34.77
N VAL A 258 10.38 -1.43 -34.26
CA VAL A 258 9.75 -2.73 -34.56
C VAL A 258 9.49 -2.90 -36.06
N ASP A 259 9.06 -1.84 -36.75
CA ASP A 259 8.73 -1.89 -38.18
C ASP A 259 9.97 -1.86 -39.08
N SER A 260 11.10 -1.33 -38.61
CA SER A 260 12.31 -1.10 -39.41
C SER A 260 13.49 -2.00 -39.08
N GLN A 261 13.48 -2.69 -37.94
CA GLN A 261 14.58 -3.53 -37.48
C GLN A 261 14.12 -4.92 -37.06
N LEU A 262 15.00 -5.91 -37.29
CA LEU A 262 14.82 -7.27 -36.79
C LEU A 262 15.21 -7.35 -35.30
N PRO A 263 14.61 -8.28 -34.52
CA PRO A 263 15.05 -8.54 -33.15
C PRO A 263 16.50 -9.02 -33.14
N LEU A 264 17.23 -8.73 -32.06
CA LEU A 264 18.58 -9.25 -31.83
C LEU A 264 18.59 -10.77 -31.68
N GLY A 265 17.48 -11.35 -31.19
CA GLY A 265 17.31 -12.79 -31.06
C GLY A 265 16.09 -13.17 -30.24
N LYS A 266 16.11 -14.38 -29.69
CA LYS A 266 15.12 -14.89 -28.74
C LYS A 266 15.73 -14.98 -27.34
N VAL A 267 15.00 -14.58 -26.32
CA VAL A 267 15.41 -14.63 -24.91
C VAL A 267 14.25 -15.08 -24.01
N TYR A 268 14.58 -15.72 -22.89
CA TYR A 268 13.63 -16.02 -21.82
C TYR A 268 14.10 -15.30 -20.55
N LEU A 269 13.27 -14.40 -20.04
CA LEU A 269 13.59 -13.57 -18.89
C LEU A 269 13.01 -14.21 -17.62
N PRO A 270 13.81 -14.37 -16.54
CA PRO A 270 13.32 -14.91 -15.27
C PRO A 270 12.38 -13.93 -14.57
N GLU A 271 11.75 -14.37 -13.48
CA GLU A 271 10.97 -13.48 -12.63
C GLU A 271 11.83 -12.37 -12.05
N SER A 272 11.47 -11.11 -12.29
CA SER A 272 12.26 -9.97 -11.81
C SER A 272 11.44 -8.67 -11.85
N SER A 273 12.12 -7.60 -11.49
CA SER A 273 11.70 -6.21 -11.61
C SER A 273 12.94 -5.36 -11.93
N TYR A 274 12.82 -4.03 -11.97
CA TYR A 274 13.99 -3.15 -11.83
C TYR A 274 14.77 -3.45 -10.55
N ARG A 275 16.08 -3.18 -10.56
CA ARG A 275 17.02 -3.60 -9.52
C ARG A 275 16.57 -3.22 -8.11
N GLU A 276 16.12 -1.98 -7.91
CA GLU A 276 15.74 -1.45 -6.60
C GLU A 276 14.60 -2.24 -5.95
N MET A 277 13.60 -2.64 -6.73
CA MET A 277 12.48 -3.47 -6.25
C MET A 277 12.93 -4.82 -5.70
N THR A 278 13.94 -5.44 -6.32
CA THR A 278 14.51 -6.72 -5.87
C THR A 278 15.24 -6.61 -4.53
N GLU A 279 15.51 -5.39 -4.06
CA GLU A 279 16.08 -5.11 -2.74
C GLU A 279 14.98 -4.81 -1.73
N TRP A 280 14.02 -3.94 -2.08
CA TRP A 280 12.96 -3.49 -1.17
C TRP A 280 12.06 -4.62 -0.66
N VAL A 281 11.84 -5.64 -1.49
CA VAL A 281 11.04 -6.81 -1.13
C VAL A 281 11.73 -7.72 -0.11
N LEU A 282 13.04 -7.60 0.06
CA LEU A 282 13.76 -8.40 1.06
C LEU A 282 13.38 -7.94 2.49
N PRO A 283 13.30 -8.87 3.45
CA PRO A 283 13.23 -8.51 4.86
C PRO A 283 14.40 -7.58 5.28
N PRO A 284 14.19 -6.67 6.25
CA PRO A 284 15.21 -5.67 6.64
C PRO A 284 16.58 -6.27 6.96
N ALA A 285 16.62 -7.40 7.68
CA ALA A 285 17.86 -8.09 8.03
C ALA A 285 18.63 -8.60 6.80
N LEU A 286 17.94 -8.99 5.72
CA LEU A 286 18.60 -9.41 4.48
C LEU A 286 19.08 -8.21 3.67
N GLN A 287 18.37 -7.09 3.68
CA GLN A 287 18.84 -5.85 3.04
C GLN A 287 20.14 -5.34 3.68
N GLN A 288 20.25 -5.40 5.01
CA GLN A 288 21.50 -5.06 5.70
C GLN A 288 22.66 -5.98 5.28
N ARG A 289 22.43 -7.30 5.19
CA ARG A 289 23.45 -8.27 4.74
C ARG A 289 23.85 -8.01 3.28
N LEU A 290 22.90 -7.66 2.42
CA LEU A 290 23.17 -7.29 1.04
C LEU A 290 24.05 -6.04 0.95
N ALA A 291 23.76 -5.00 1.75
CA ALA A 291 24.59 -3.80 1.83
C ALA A 291 26.02 -4.09 2.31
N GLN A 292 26.16 -4.99 3.29
CA GLN A 292 27.47 -5.47 3.75
C GLN A 292 28.21 -6.23 2.64
N ALA A 293 27.53 -7.13 1.92
CA ALA A 293 28.12 -7.88 0.82
C ALA A 293 28.60 -6.95 -0.31
N ARG A 294 27.84 -5.90 -0.65
CA ARG A 294 28.27 -4.86 -1.61
C ARG A 294 29.53 -4.14 -1.14
N THR A 295 29.59 -3.76 0.12
CA THR A 295 30.78 -3.12 0.71
C THR A 295 32.02 -4.04 0.62
N VAL A 296 31.84 -5.36 0.76
CA VAL A 296 32.93 -6.33 0.58
C VAL A 296 33.36 -6.38 -0.88
N LEU A 297 32.41 -6.44 -1.82
CA LEU A 297 32.66 -6.47 -3.26
C LEU A 297 33.40 -5.22 -3.74
N ASP A 298 32.99 -4.04 -3.26
CA ASP A 298 33.61 -2.75 -3.62
C ASP A 298 35.04 -2.58 -3.06
N ARG A 299 35.45 -3.42 -2.10
CA ARG A 299 36.83 -3.45 -1.57
C ARG A 299 37.75 -4.39 -2.32
N LEU A 300 37.22 -5.24 -3.21
CA LEU A 300 38.03 -6.12 -4.04
C LEU A 300 38.75 -5.33 -5.14
N PRO A 301 39.88 -5.84 -5.66
CA PRO A 301 40.47 -5.31 -6.89
C PRO A 301 39.42 -5.27 -8.04
N PRO A 302 39.42 -4.24 -8.92
CA PRO A 302 38.39 -4.06 -9.94
C PRO A 302 38.16 -5.29 -10.83
N ASP A 303 39.23 -5.98 -11.23
CA ASP A 303 39.16 -7.21 -12.04
C ASP A 303 38.41 -8.34 -11.33
N GLN A 304 38.58 -8.47 -10.01
CA GLN A 304 37.87 -9.46 -9.20
C GLN A 304 36.43 -9.03 -8.91
N ALA A 305 36.22 -7.74 -8.64
CA ALA A 305 34.89 -7.19 -8.40
C ALA A 305 34.01 -7.33 -9.65
N ASP A 306 34.54 -7.02 -10.83
CA ASP A 306 33.83 -7.12 -12.10
C ASP A 306 33.56 -8.58 -12.49
N LEU A 307 34.49 -9.50 -12.19
CA LEU A 307 34.27 -10.94 -12.36
C LEU A 307 33.10 -11.45 -11.51
N LEU A 308 32.95 -10.94 -10.28
CA LEU A 308 31.95 -11.42 -9.32
C LEU A 308 30.60 -10.70 -9.44
N ARG A 309 30.58 -9.42 -9.83
CA ARG A 309 29.38 -8.57 -9.90
C ARG A 309 28.16 -9.24 -10.56
N PRO A 310 28.28 -9.91 -11.72
CA PRO A 310 27.15 -10.55 -12.37
C PRO A 310 26.45 -11.61 -11.50
N PHE A 311 27.17 -12.22 -10.57
CA PHE A 311 26.68 -13.27 -9.67
C PHE A 311 26.17 -12.73 -8.32
N PHE A 312 26.38 -11.45 -8.02
CA PHE A 312 25.90 -10.77 -6.81
C PHE A 312 24.68 -9.86 -7.08
N ARG A 313 23.71 -10.37 -7.85
CA ARG A 313 22.45 -9.67 -8.14
C ARG A 313 21.37 -10.07 -7.11
N PRO A 314 20.71 -9.11 -6.44
CA PRO A 314 19.61 -9.45 -5.53
C PRO A 314 18.50 -10.18 -6.29
N ALA A 315 17.97 -11.24 -5.69
CA ALA A 315 16.94 -12.10 -6.28
C ALA A 315 15.59 -11.93 -5.56
N GLY A 316 15.32 -10.74 -5.02
CA GLY A 316 14.02 -10.45 -4.44
C GLY A 316 12.91 -10.59 -5.48
N PHE A 317 11.83 -11.23 -5.09
CA PHE A 317 10.66 -11.49 -5.93
C PHE A 317 9.45 -10.76 -5.37
N TRP A 318 8.83 -9.88 -6.17
CA TRP A 318 7.80 -8.93 -5.73
C TRP A 318 6.68 -9.57 -4.89
N ARG A 319 6.21 -10.78 -5.25
CA ARG A 319 5.15 -11.47 -4.49
C ARG A 319 5.46 -11.66 -3.01
N ASN A 320 6.74 -11.67 -2.62
CA ASN A 320 7.14 -11.79 -1.23
C ASN A 320 6.80 -10.55 -0.39
N PHE A 321 6.32 -9.45 -0.98
CA PHE A 321 5.68 -8.38 -0.20
C PHE A 321 4.45 -8.88 0.57
N ARG A 322 3.75 -9.90 0.08
CA ARG A 322 2.67 -10.60 0.80
C ARG A 322 3.15 -11.26 2.09
N VAL A 323 4.39 -11.75 2.08
CA VAL A 323 5.00 -12.37 3.26
C VAL A 323 5.60 -11.31 4.17
N LYS A 324 6.23 -10.27 3.59
CA LYS A 324 6.80 -9.13 4.31
C LYS A 324 5.72 -8.35 5.08
N TYR A 325 4.54 -8.21 4.46
CA TYR A 325 3.40 -7.45 4.98
C TYR A 325 2.11 -8.28 4.93
N PRO A 326 1.72 -8.93 6.05
CA PRO A 326 0.47 -9.67 6.15
C PRO A 326 -0.78 -8.87 5.75
N GLU A 327 -0.80 -7.55 5.95
CA GLU A 327 -1.93 -6.70 5.58
C GLU A 327 -2.07 -6.54 4.06
N ALA A 328 -0.96 -6.58 3.32
CA ALA A 328 -1.00 -6.65 1.86
C ALA A 328 -1.57 -7.99 1.38
N ASP A 329 -1.21 -9.09 2.05
CA ASP A 329 -1.77 -10.41 1.76
C ASP A 329 -3.28 -10.48 2.07
N GLU A 330 -3.73 -9.87 3.15
CA GLU A 330 -5.16 -9.73 3.48
C GLU A 330 -5.92 -8.96 2.40
N MET A 331 -5.36 -7.85 1.90
CA MET A 331 -5.94 -7.10 0.78
C MET A 331 -5.97 -7.93 -0.51
N ILE A 332 -4.93 -8.73 -0.78
CA ILE A 332 -4.87 -9.61 -1.97
C ILE A 332 -5.89 -10.73 -1.85
N ALA A 333 -6.00 -11.37 -0.69
CA ALA A 333 -7.02 -12.38 -0.39
C ALA A 333 -8.43 -11.82 -0.60
N ARG A 334 -8.69 -10.61 -0.10
CA ARG A 334 -9.97 -9.89 -0.30
C ARG A 334 -10.26 -9.66 -1.78
N MET A 335 -9.27 -9.15 -2.53
CA MET A 335 -9.38 -8.91 -3.97
C MET A 335 -9.63 -10.20 -4.76
N MET A 336 -8.92 -11.28 -4.43
CA MET A 336 -9.09 -12.59 -5.05
C MET A 336 -10.49 -13.15 -4.81
N ALA A 337 -11.05 -12.96 -3.61
CA ALA A 337 -12.41 -13.37 -3.29
C ALA A 337 -13.45 -12.65 -4.17
N VAL A 338 -13.32 -11.32 -4.31
CA VAL A 338 -14.20 -10.51 -5.18
C VAL A 338 -14.05 -10.92 -6.65
N SER A 339 -12.82 -11.05 -7.14
CA SER A 339 -12.55 -11.46 -8.52
C SER A 339 -13.12 -12.84 -8.86
N ASN A 340 -12.99 -13.81 -7.94
CA ASN A 340 -13.55 -15.14 -8.14
C ASN A 340 -15.09 -15.12 -8.12
N ARG A 341 -15.69 -14.28 -7.27
CA ARG A 341 -17.14 -14.10 -7.22
C ARG A 341 -17.69 -13.45 -8.48
N LEU A 342 -17.01 -12.43 -9.02
CA LEU A 342 -17.36 -11.81 -10.30
C LEU A 342 -17.36 -12.86 -11.42
N ALA A 343 -16.27 -13.63 -11.56
CA ALA A 343 -16.17 -14.67 -12.60
C ALA A 343 -17.27 -15.75 -12.49
N GLN A 344 -17.67 -16.10 -11.27
CA GLN A 344 -18.78 -17.03 -11.07
C GLN A 344 -20.12 -16.43 -11.53
N LEU A 345 -20.40 -15.16 -11.21
CA LEU A 345 -21.64 -14.51 -11.58
C LEU A 345 -21.72 -14.16 -13.08
N GLU A 346 -20.61 -13.85 -13.73
CA GLU A 346 -20.57 -13.65 -15.20
C GLU A 346 -21.01 -14.88 -15.99
N SER A 347 -20.81 -16.08 -15.43
CA SER A 347 -21.25 -17.33 -16.05
C SER A 347 -22.76 -17.58 -15.91
N ARG A 348 -23.47 -16.75 -15.13
CA ARG A 348 -24.90 -16.90 -14.84
C ARG A 348 -25.75 -16.02 -15.77
N PRO A 349 -26.74 -16.58 -16.48
CA PRO A 349 -27.62 -15.81 -17.36
C PRO A 349 -28.57 -14.85 -16.63
N ASP A 350 -28.82 -15.08 -15.34
CA ASP A 350 -29.74 -14.30 -14.51
C ASP A 350 -29.06 -13.15 -13.76
N ALA A 351 -27.73 -13.02 -13.87
CA ALA A 351 -27.00 -11.91 -13.29
C ALA A 351 -27.17 -10.63 -14.14
N ASP A 352 -27.44 -9.51 -13.49
CA ASP A 352 -27.62 -8.23 -14.17
C ASP A 352 -26.27 -7.70 -14.71
N PRO A 353 -26.13 -7.50 -16.04
CA PRO A 353 -24.87 -7.14 -16.67
C PRO A 353 -24.36 -5.74 -16.27
N ASP A 354 -25.24 -4.78 -15.96
CA ASP A 354 -24.82 -3.42 -15.62
C ASP A 354 -24.12 -3.41 -14.26
N TYR A 355 -24.64 -4.18 -13.31
CA TYR A 355 -24.01 -4.36 -12.00
C TYR A 355 -22.73 -5.21 -12.08
N LEU A 356 -22.65 -6.19 -12.99
CA LEU A 356 -21.40 -6.93 -13.23
C LEU A 356 -20.29 -6.02 -13.76
N GLU A 357 -20.63 -5.10 -14.66
CA GLU A 357 -19.66 -4.14 -15.20
C GLU A 357 -19.21 -3.12 -14.15
N ALA A 358 -20.14 -2.60 -13.34
CA ALA A 358 -19.81 -1.77 -12.19
C ALA A 358 -18.86 -2.50 -11.22
N ALA A 359 -19.17 -3.77 -10.89
CA ALA A 359 -18.32 -4.59 -10.03
C ALA A 359 -16.93 -4.84 -10.63
N ARG A 360 -16.83 -5.04 -11.96
CA ARG A 360 -15.57 -5.20 -12.66
C ARG A 360 -14.70 -3.96 -12.55
N LEU A 361 -15.25 -2.79 -12.82
CA LEU A 361 -14.50 -1.54 -12.81
C LEU A 361 -14.02 -1.20 -11.39
N ASP A 362 -14.86 -1.41 -10.37
CA ASP A 362 -14.45 -1.27 -8.97
C ASP A 362 -13.42 -2.34 -8.56
N LEU A 363 -13.55 -3.59 -9.00
CA LEU A 363 -12.50 -4.61 -8.80
C LEU A 363 -11.16 -4.16 -9.41
N TYR A 364 -11.17 -3.59 -10.63
CA TYR A 364 -9.95 -3.11 -11.26
C TYR A 364 -9.30 -1.99 -10.47
N ARG A 365 -10.08 -1.00 -10.00
CA ARG A 365 -9.57 0.06 -9.11
C ARG A 365 -9.03 -0.52 -7.80
N GLY A 366 -9.71 -1.52 -7.25
CA GLY A 366 -9.27 -2.32 -6.10
C GLY A 366 -8.03 -3.19 -6.37
N GLN A 367 -7.49 -3.23 -7.59
CA GLN A 367 -6.25 -3.94 -7.94
C GLN A 367 -5.06 -2.98 -8.15
N CYS A 368 -5.25 -1.66 -8.01
CA CYS A 368 -4.19 -0.67 -8.15
C CYS A 368 -3.01 -0.97 -7.21
N ASN A 369 -1.79 -1.06 -7.76
CA ASN A 369 -0.67 -1.72 -7.08
C ASN A 369 -0.14 -1.00 -5.83
N CYS A 370 -0.20 0.34 -5.79
CA CYS A 370 0.61 1.15 -4.88
C CYS A 370 0.48 0.78 -3.38
N PRO A 371 -0.72 0.52 -2.83
CA PRO A 371 -0.87 0.12 -1.43
C PRO A 371 -0.60 -1.37 -1.15
N TYR A 372 -0.16 -2.17 -2.11
CA TYR A 372 0.17 -3.59 -1.90
C TYR A 372 1.63 -3.87 -1.55
N TRP A 373 2.49 -2.85 -1.58
CA TRP A 373 3.92 -2.99 -1.31
C TRP A 373 4.52 -1.67 -0.82
N HIS A 374 5.78 -1.69 -0.42
CA HIS A 374 6.50 -0.49 0.03
C HIS A 374 7.95 -0.53 -0.42
N GLY A 375 8.41 0.59 -0.99
CA GLY A 375 9.78 0.81 -1.45
C GLY A 375 10.33 2.12 -0.90
N ALA A 376 10.64 3.07 -1.79
CA ALA A 376 11.10 4.42 -1.41
C ALA A 376 9.95 5.40 -1.08
N PHE A 377 8.75 5.13 -1.61
CA PHE A 377 7.55 5.95 -1.45
C PHE A 377 6.56 5.28 -0.49
N GLY A 378 5.67 6.08 0.11
CA GLY A 378 4.77 5.64 1.18
C GLY A 378 4.05 4.32 0.88
N GLY A 379 3.45 4.16 -0.31
CA GLY A 379 2.87 2.88 -0.75
C GLY A 379 1.89 2.30 0.27
N LEU A 380 2.09 1.04 0.67
CA LEU A 380 1.33 0.36 1.73
C LEU A 380 1.22 1.20 3.02
N TYR A 381 2.21 2.03 3.37
CA TYR A 381 2.19 2.81 4.61
C TYR A 381 1.21 4.00 4.57
N LEU A 382 0.66 4.37 3.40
CA LEU A 382 -0.29 5.48 3.28
C LEU A 382 -1.72 5.00 3.54
N PRO A 383 -2.38 5.43 4.64
CA PRO A 383 -3.71 4.93 4.98
C PRO A 383 -4.76 5.25 3.92
N HIS A 384 -4.70 6.41 3.27
CA HIS A 384 -5.67 6.82 2.25
C HIS A 384 -5.65 5.89 1.02
N LEU A 385 -4.47 5.42 0.60
CA LEU A 385 -4.36 4.47 -0.51
C LEU A 385 -4.92 3.08 -0.14
N ARG A 386 -4.58 2.55 1.04
CA ARG A 386 -5.15 1.26 1.50
C ARG A 386 -6.67 1.33 1.61
N ASN A 387 -7.19 2.41 2.19
CA ASN A 387 -8.63 2.59 2.36
C ASN A 387 -9.37 2.72 1.03
N ALA A 388 -8.78 3.38 0.02
CA ALA A 388 -9.37 3.45 -1.31
C ALA A 388 -9.50 2.07 -1.96
N ILE A 389 -8.52 1.17 -1.79
CA ILE A 389 -8.65 -0.21 -2.27
C ILE A 389 -9.80 -0.93 -1.59
N TYR A 390 -9.89 -0.87 -0.25
CA TYR A 390 -10.99 -1.50 0.46
C TYR A 390 -12.35 -0.91 0.06
N GLU A 391 -12.44 0.41 -0.14
CA GLU A 391 -13.65 1.08 -0.62
C GLU A 391 -14.14 0.51 -1.95
N HIS A 392 -13.23 0.36 -2.92
CA HIS A 392 -13.55 -0.22 -4.22
C HIS A 392 -13.86 -1.73 -4.14
N LEU A 393 -13.15 -2.50 -3.30
CA LEU A 393 -13.47 -3.92 -3.10
C LEU A 393 -14.84 -4.12 -2.43
N ILE A 394 -15.23 -3.24 -1.50
CA ILE A 394 -16.56 -3.23 -0.88
C ILE A 394 -17.62 -2.81 -1.90
N ALA A 395 -17.36 -1.77 -2.71
CA ALA A 395 -18.26 -1.34 -3.77
C ALA A 395 -18.51 -2.45 -4.81
N ALA A 396 -17.45 -3.18 -5.19
CA ALA A 396 -17.58 -4.34 -6.06
C ALA A 396 -18.43 -5.44 -5.42
N ASP A 397 -18.26 -5.76 -4.14
CA ASP A 397 -19.08 -6.76 -3.45
C ASP A 397 -20.57 -6.38 -3.41
N LEU A 398 -20.88 -5.10 -3.19
CA LEU A 398 -22.23 -4.55 -3.20
C LEU A 398 -22.86 -4.63 -4.61
N ALA A 399 -22.08 -4.31 -5.65
CA ALA A 399 -22.51 -4.45 -7.03
C ALA A 399 -22.75 -5.93 -7.38
N LEU A 400 -21.92 -6.86 -6.90
CA LEU A 400 -22.14 -8.31 -7.08
C LEU A 400 -23.37 -8.83 -6.31
N ASP A 401 -23.66 -8.27 -5.12
CA ASP A 401 -24.90 -8.56 -4.40
C ASP A 401 -26.13 -8.11 -5.21
N ALA A 402 -26.08 -6.91 -5.79
CA ALA A 402 -27.13 -6.38 -6.66
C ALA A 402 -27.28 -7.21 -7.95
N ALA A 403 -26.17 -7.58 -8.61
CA ALA A 403 -26.17 -8.39 -9.82
C ALA A 403 -26.85 -9.74 -9.62
N GLN A 404 -26.68 -10.36 -8.44
CA GLN A 404 -27.30 -11.64 -8.11
C GLN A 404 -28.76 -11.50 -7.62
N GLY A 405 -29.28 -10.29 -7.45
CA GLY A 405 -30.60 -10.06 -6.85
C GLY A 405 -30.66 -10.49 -5.40
N ARG A 406 -29.59 -10.25 -4.62
CA ARG A 406 -29.52 -10.62 -3.22
C ARG A 406 -30.63 -9.90 -2.42
N PRO A 407 -31.33 -10.56 -1.49
CA PRO A 407 -32.36 -9.92 -0.68
C PRO A 407 -31.81 -8.75 0.15
N GLU A 408 -32.65 -7.73 0.39
CA GLU A 408 -32.30 -6.54 1.18
C GLU A 408 -31.80 -6.87 2.60
N THR A 409 -32.28 -7.96 3.18
CA THR A 409 -31.83 -8.47 4.48
C THR A 409 -31.30 -9.89 4.32
N PHE A 410 -30.07 -10.13 4.74
CA PHE A 410 -29.48 -11.46 4.71
C PHE A 410 -28.49 -11.64 5.85
N VAL A 411 -28.13 -12.89 6.11
CA VAL A 411 -26.94 -13.21 6.91
C VAL A 411 -26.31 -14.50 6.39
N GLU A 412 -24.99 -14.56 6.34
CA GLU A 412 -24.24 -15.71 5.85
C GLU A 412 -22.95 -15.95 6.65
N ALA A 413 -22.48 -17.19 6.60
CA ALA A 413 -21.22 -17.62 7.18
C ALA A 413 -20.55 -18.64 6.27
N ILE A 414 -19.32 -18.34 5.82
CA ILE A 414 -18.53 -19.18 4.92
C ILE A 414 -17.17 -19.45 5.57
N ALA A 415 -16.80 -20.72 5.65
CA ALA A 415 -15.45 -21.15 5.99
C ALA A 415 -14.74 -21.56 4.71
N ALA A 416 -13.57 -20.98 4.45
CA ALA A 416 -12.71 -21.32 3.32
C ALA A 416 -11.26 -20.95 3.63
N ASP A 417 -10.33 -21.47 2.83
CA ASP A 417 -8.95 -20.98 2.81
C ASP A 417 -8.94 -19.70 1.96
N TRP A 418 -9.03 -18.56 2.64
CA TRP A 418 -9.18 -17.27 1.98
C TRP A 418 -7.83 -16.61 1.70
N ASN A 419 -6.83 -16.85 2.55
CA ASN A 419 -5.48 -16.29 2.42
C ASN A 419 -4.47 -17.25 1.76
N PHE A 420 -4.89 -18.45 1.39
CA PHE A 420 -4.09 -19.46 0.70
C PHE A 420 -2.96 -20.04 1.58
N ASP A 421 -3.18 -20.14 2.89
CA ASP A 421 -2.24 -20.72 3.86
C ASP A 421 -2.58 -22.17 4.27
N ALA A 422 -3.57 -22.77 3.59
CA ALA A 422 -4.12 -24.10 3.86
C ALA A 422 -4.84 -24.24 5.21
N ARG A 423 -5.20 -23.13 5.86
CA ARG A 423 -6.08 -23.08 7.03
C ARG A 423 -7.38 -22.41 6.62
N GLN A 424 -8.37 -22.45 7.51
CA GLN A 424 -9.71 -21.94 7.20
C GLN A 424 -9.93 -20.64 7.95
N GLU A 425 -10.11 -19.55 7.21
CA GLU A 425 -10.68 -18.31 7.70
C GLU A 425 -12.21 -18.38 7.62
N ILE A 426 -12.86 -17.50 8.38
CA ILE A 426 -14.30 -17.40 8.45
C ILE A 426 -14.74 -16.02 7.96
N ARG A 427 -15.59 -16.00 6.93
CA ARG A 427 -16.30 -14.80 6.48
C ARG A 427 -17.72 -14.84 7.01
N LEU A 428 -18.09 -13.87 7.86
CA LEU A 428 -19.47 -13.62 8.27
C LEU A 428 -19.95 -12.36 7.56
N ALA A 429 -21.17 -12.34 7.02
CA ALA A 429 -21.70 -11.14 6.37
C ALA A 429 -23.21 -11.01 6.58
N ASN A 430 -23.69 -9.79 6.65
CA ASN A 430 -25.11 -9.43 6.56
C ASN A 430 -25.26 -8.20 5.64
N ASP A 431 -26.46 -7.64 5.53
CA ASP A 431 -26.75 -6.44 4.73
C ASP A 431 -26.09 -5.14 5.23
N ARG A 432 -25.35 -5.18 6.36
CA ARG A 432 -24.71 -4.01 6.98
C ARG A 432 -23.19 -4.11 7.03
N MET A 433 -22.64 -5.31 7.19
CA MET A 433 -21.21 -5.51 7.41
C MET A 433 -20.69 -6.84 6.89
N ILE A 434 -19.37 -6.88 6.66
CA ILE A 434 -18.62 -8.11 6.37
C ILE A 434 -17.47 -8.23 7.35
N LEU A 435 -17.35 -9.40 7.98
CA LEU A 435 -16.37 -9.74 8.99
C LEU A 435 -15.48 -10.88 8.50
N TRP A 436 -14.17 -10.74 8.70
CA TRP A 436 -13.17 -11.74 8.35
C TRP A 436 -12.40 -12.15 9.60
N LEU A 437 -12.50 -13.42 9.98
CA LEU A 437 -11.91 -13.95 11.20
C LEU A 437 -10.90 -15.07 10.90
N ARG A 438 -9.82 -15.12 11.69
CA ARG A 438 -8.75 -16.11 11.56
C ARG A 438 -8.62 -16.98 12.84
N PRO A 439 -9.40 -18.07 12.97
CA PRO A 439 -9.30 -18.99 14.12
C PRO A 439 -7.90 -19.58 14.32
N ALA A 440 -7.18 -19.80 13.21
CA ALA A 440 -5.87 -20.43 13.22
C ALA A 440 -4.79 -19.64 14.00
N GLN A 441 -4.97 -18.33 14.15
CA GLN A 441 -3.99 -17.42 14.75
C GLN A 441 -4.74 -16.40 15.62
N GLY A 442 -4.87 -16.69 16.90
CA GLY A 442 -5.49 -15.82 17.92
C GLY A 442 -7.01 -15.65 17.82
N GLY A 443 -7.67 -16.18 16.79
CA GLY A 443 -9.10 -15.96 16.60
C GLY A 443 -9.43 -14.49 16.38
N HIS A 444 -8.55 -13.76 15.69
CA HIS A 444 -8.68 -12.33 15.44
C HIS A 444 -9.80 -12.06 14.45
N LEU A 445 -10.50 -10.95 14.64
CA LEU A 445 -11.19 -10.26 13.56
C LEU A 445 -10.15 -9.40 12.84
N TYR A 446 -9.80 -9.76 11.60
CA TYR A 446 -8.74 -9.09 10.84
C TYR A 446 -9.27 -8.16 9.74
N GLY A 447 -10.55 -8.32 9.35
CA GLY A 447 -11.26 -7.41 8.44
C GLY A 447 -12.68 -7.12 8.94
N PHE A 448 -13.09 -5.85 8.90
CA PHE A 448 -14.42 -5.40 9.31
C PHE A 448 -14.88 -4.28 8.38
N ASP A 449 -15.70 -4.64 7.40
CA ASP A 449 -16.25 -3.72 6.40
C ASP A 449 -17.58 -3.11 6.90
N ASP A 450 -17.68 -1.78 6.95
CA ASP A 450 -18.95 -1.05 6.98
C ASP A 450 -19.42 -0.86 5.52
N LEU A 451 -20.49 -1.55 5.14
CA LEU A 451 -21.01 -1.53 3.77
C LEU A 451 -21.61 -0.17 3.38
N ARG A 452 -22.16 0.58 4.34
CA ARG A 452 -22.74 1.90 4.07
C ARG A 452 -21.64 2.92 3.81
N ALA A 453 -20.63 2.95 4.67
CA ALA A 453 -19.50 3.88 4.55
C ALA A 453 -18.45 3.43 3.51
N ARG A 454 -18.56 2.18 3.02
CA ARG A 454 -17.55 1.53 2.17
C ARG A 454 -16.16 1.62 2.77
N PHE A 455 -16.08 1.32 4.06
CA PHE A 455 -14.88 1.54 4.86
C PHE A 455 -14.52 0.27 5.62
N ASN A 456 -13.26 -0.15 5.50
CA ASN A 456 -12.74 -1.24 6.33
C ASN A 456 -12.13 -0.65 7.62
N LEU A 457 -12.83 -0.86 8.73
CA LEU A 457 -12.44 -0.36 10.06
C LEU A 457 -11.11 -0.96 10.55
N LEU A 458 -10.64 -2.04 9.94
CA LEU A 458 -9.41 -2.76 10.27
C LEU A 458 -8.36 -2.68 9.16
N ALA A 459 -8.41 -1.64 8.31
CA ALA A 459 -7.37 -1.27 7.35
C ALA A 459 -6.10 -0.70 8.05
N THR A 460 -5.72 -1.33 9.15
CA THR A 460 -4.61 -1.00 10.03
C THR A 460 -3.28 -1.49 9.44
N LEU A 461 -2.18 -1.19 10.12
CA LEU A 461 -0.85 -1.65 9.77
C LEU A 461 -0.01 -1.79 11.05
N ASP A 462 0.69 -2.92 11.19
CA ASP A 462 1.58 -3.11 12.33
C ASP A 462 2.85 -2.25 12.22
N ARG A 463 3.44 -1.90 13.36
CA ARG A 463 4.76 -1.25 13.40
C ARG A 463 5.85 -2.30 13.21
N ARG A 464 6.62 -2.18 12.13
CA ARG A 464 7.65 -3.16 11.74
C ARG A 464 9.01 -2.48 11.50
N PRO A 465 10.12 -3.21 11.67
CA PRO A 465 11.42 -2.68 11.28
C PRO A 465 11.48 -2.47 9.77
N GLU A 466 12.08 -1.35 9.35
CA GLU A 466 12.46 -1.08 7.97
C GLU A 466 13.95 -0.75 7.89
N PRO A 467 14.64 -1.03 6.77
CA PRO A 467 16.09 -0.84 6.64
C PRO A 467 16.55 0.59 6.89
N TYR A 468 15.69 1.57 6.59
CA TYR A 468 15.99 2.98 6.80
C TYR A 468 15.88 3.42 8.27
N HIS A 469 15.31 2.61 9.17
CA HIS A 469 15.27 2.94 10.61
C HIS A 469 16.68 3.03 11.22
N ASP A 470 17.60 2.16 10.79
CA ASP A 470 19.00 2.25 11.22
C ASP A 470 19.69 3.52 10.70
N LYS A 471 19.33 3.97 9.49
CA LYS A 471 19.84 5.23 8.93
C LYS A 471 19.38 6.42 9.76
N ILE A 472 18.11 6.43 10.19
CA ILE A 472 17.55 7.45 11.09
C ILE A 472 18.32 7.46 12.42
N LEU A 473 18.43 6.30 13.08
CA LEU A 473 19.14 6.17 14.36
C LEU A 473 20.60 6.59 14.26
N ARG A 474 21.27 6.24 13.16
CA ARG A 474 22.65 6.64 12.89
C ARG A 474 22.77 8.15 12.69
N ALA A 475 21.90 8.75 11.88
CA ALA A 475 21.92 10.19 11.61
C ALA A 475 21.68 11.02 12.87
N ILE A 476 20.78 10.56 13.76
CA ILE A 476 20.55 11.20 15.07
C ILE A 476 21.80 11.11 15.94
N ARG A 477 22.45 9.93 16.03
CA ARG A 477 23.69 9.75 16.82
C ARG A 477 24.87 10.56 16.29
N GLU A 478 24.97 10.68 14.97
CA GLU A 478 26.07 11.39 14.28
C GLU A 478 25.80 12.90 14.14
N GLY A 479 24.61 13.39 14.51
CA GLY A 479 24.24 14.80 14.39
C GLY A 479 24.09 15.29 12.94
N THR A 480 23.72 14.40 12.01
CA THR A 480 23.59 14.67 10.57
C THR A 480 22.14 14.88 10.11
N VAL A 481 21.23 15.11 11.06
CA VAL A 481 19.85 15.50 10.80
C VAL A 481 19.79 16.97 10.39
N VAL A 482 18.99 17.28 9.37
CA VAL A 482 18.73 18.66 8.94
C VAL A 482 17.35 19.09 9.38
N ASP A 483 17.24 20.33 9.86
CA ASP A 483 15.94 20.97 10.04
C ASP A 483 15.28 21.15 8.66
N PRO A 484 14.05 20.66 8.44
CA PRO A 484 13.33 20.85 7.19
C PRO A 484 13.13 22.34 6.79
N LYS A 485 13.39 23.30 7.69
CA LYS A 485 13.32 24.74 7.43
C LYS A 485 14.69 25.41 7.16
N ALA A 486 15.79 24.65 7.05
CA ALA A 486 17.11 25.22 6.79
C ALA A 486 17.23 25.82 5.35
N PRO A 487 17.99 26.92 5.15
CA PRO A 487 18.16 27.55 3.83
C PRO A 487 18.80 26.62 2.78
N SER A 488 18.35 26.73 1.52
CA SER A 488 18.71 25.88 0.38
C SER A 488 20.21 25.82 0.04
N ASP A 489 20.99 26.84 0.38
CA ASP A 489 22.43 26.90 0.08
C ASP A 489 23.26 25.91 0.94
N GLU A 490 22.72 25.43 2.07
CA GLU A 490 23.33 24.34 2.86
C GLU A 490 22.88 22.94 2.45
N ILE A 491 21.81 22.82 1.66
CA ILE A 491 21.22 21.55 1.19
C ILE A 491 22.05 20.97 0.04
N ASN A 492 22.59 21.83 -0.83
CA ASN A 492 23.32 21.45 -2.05
C ASN A 492 24.71 20.81 -1.82
N ASN A 493 25.24 20.76 -0.59
CA ASN A 493 26.63 20.36 -0.33
C ASN A 493 26.82 19.06 0.48
N LEU A 494 25.78 18.27 0.76
CA LEU A 494 25.88 17.18 1.75
C LEU A 494 25.09 15.92 1.35
N GLN A 495 25.76 15.02 0.63
CA GLN A 495 25.26 13.71 0.17
C GLN A 495 24.85 12.70 1.29
N ASN A 496 24.77 13.11 2.56
CA ASN A 496 24.53 12.22 3.72
C ASN A 496 23.54 12.76 4.76
N LYS A 497 22.79 13.83 4.45
CA LYS A 497 21.90 14.49 5.40
C LYS A 497 20.47 13.94 5.32
N ILE A 498 19.85 13.63 6.46
CA ILE A 498 18.49 13.10 6.55
C ILE A 498 17.54 14.20 7.02
N ILE A 499 16.41 14.37 6.32
CA ILE A 499 15.32 15.25 6.72
C ILE A 499 14.35 14.46 7.59
N LEU A 500 14.17 14.89 8.84
CA LEU A 500 13.15 14.37 9.75
C LEU A 500 12.05 15.42 9.88
N LYS A 501 10.79 15.02 9.65
CA LYS A 501 9.64 15.93 9.83
C LYS A 501 9.24 16.09 11.31
N SER A 502 9.76 15.24 12.20
CA SER A 502 9.61 15.37 13.66
C SER A 502 10.92 15.06 14.39
N ALA A 503 11.16 15.74 15.52
CA ALA A 503 12.39 15.63 16.30
C ALA A 503 12.45 14.37 17.18
N ASP A 504 11.32 13.70 17.40
CA ASP A 504 11.13 12.55 18.32
C ASP A 504 10.99 11.20 17.58
N LEU A 505 11.40 11.14 16.31
CA LEU A 505 11.12 10.00 15.45
C LEU A 505 11.79 8.70 15.94
N ASP A 506 12.93 8.78 16.63
CA ASP A 506 13.61 7.64 17.25
C ASP A 506 12.79 7.01 18.37
N ALA A 507 12.11 7.81 19.18
CA ALA A 507 11.21 7.33 20.23
C ALA A 507 9.97 6.62 19.66
N LYS A 508 9.65 6.83 18.37
CA LYS A 508 8.56 6.18 17.65
C LYS A 508 8.96 4.87 16.97
N LEU A 509 10.25 4.49 16.97
CA LEU A 509 10.74 3.23 16.43
C LEU A 509 10.46 2.05 17.39
N ILE A 510 9.18 1.72 17.52
CA ILE A 510 8.65 0.59 18.30
C ILE A 510 8.13 -0.45 17.32
N TYR A 511 8.33 -1.74 17.62
CA TYR A 511 7.93 -2.83 16.75
C TYR A 511 6.95 -3.77 17.44
N ASP A 512 5.89 -4.14 16.73
CA ASP A 512 4.82 -4.96 17.24
C ASP A 512 5.15 -6.45 17.16
N THR A 513 4.74 -7.19 18.19
CA THR A 513 4.89 -8.65 18.28
C THR A 513 3.57 -9.40 18.08
N THR A 514 2.47 -8.66 18.06
CA THR A 514 1.10 -9.13 17.83
C THR A 514 0.44 -8.20 16.81
N PRO A 515 -0.52 -8.72 16.02
CA PRO A 515 -1.12 -7.92 14.96
C PRO A 515 -2.03 -6.83 15.54
N ARG A 516 -2.02 -5.65 14.94
CA ARG A 516 -2.86 -4.51 15.27
C ARG A 516 -4.23 -4.65 14.62
N LYS A 517 -4.99 -5.65 15.09
CA LYS A 517 -6.34 -6.00 14.60
C LYS A 517 -7.36 -5.89 15.73
N ALA A 518 -8.48 -6.60 15.63
CA ALA A 518 -9.52 -6.64 16.64
C ALA A 518 -9.67 -8.04 17.24
N LEU A 519 -10.16 -8.09 18.48
CA LEU A 519 -10.30 -9.32 19.28
C LEU A 519 -8.95 -10.00 19.54
N VAL A 520 -7.92 -9.18 19.79
CA VAL A 520 -6.59 -9.66 20.21
C VAL A 520 -6.61 -9.77 21.73
N ASP A 521 -6.49 -10.99 22.23
CA ASP A 521 -6.73 -11.31 23.64
C ASP A 521 -5.43 -11.27 24.44
N HIS A 522 -5.36 -10.40 25.45
CA HIS A 522 -4.19 -10.19 26.27
C HIS A 522 -4.45 -10.49 27.76
N PHE A 523 -3.43 -10.99 28.45
CA PHE A 523 -3.40 -11.08 29.91
C PHE A 523 -2.25 -10.25 30.46
N PHE A 524 -2.56 -9.06 31.00
CA PHE A 524 -1.53 -8.11 31.44
C PHE A 524 -1.03 -8.37 32.87
N ALA A 525 0.22 -7.98 33.13
CA ALA A 525 0.74 -7.90 34.49
C ALA A 525 0.04 -6.78 35.27
N ALA A 526 0.01 -6.89 36.61
CA ALA A 526 -0.82 -6.02 37.44
C ALA A 526 -0.36 -4.56 37.42
N GLU A 527 0.92 -4.38 37.19
CA GLU A 527 1.71 -3.15 37.13
C GLU A 527 1.82 -2.56 35.73
N THR A 528 1.25 -3.21 34.70
CA THR A 528 1.33 -2.73 33.31
C THR A 528 0.68 -1.36 33.20
N THR A 529 1.39 -0.39 32.62
CA THR A 529 0.90 0.97 32.38
C THR A 529 0.63 1.23 30.90
N LEU A 530 -0.15 2.27 30.60
CA LEU A 530 -0.31 2.77 29.22
C LEU A 530 1.05 3.09 28.57
N GLY A 531 1.99 3.66 29.34
CA GLY A 531 3.33 3.98 28.86
C GLY A 531 4.14 2.75 28.44
N ASP A 532 3.92 1.61 29.08
CA ASP A 532 4.58 0.35 28.71
C ASP A 532 4.00 -0.24 27.43
N LEU A 533 2.69 -0.10 27.19
CA LEU A 533 2.05 -0.52 25.94
C LEU A 533 2.52 0.31 24.76
N ILE A 534 2.49 1.64 24.89
CA ILE A 534 2.92 2.58 23.85
C ILE A 534 4.36 2.25 23.43
N ALA A 535 5.24 2.03 24.42
CA ALA A 535 6.65 1.74 24.20
C ALA A 535 6.97 0.27 23.89
N GLY A 536 5.97 -0.61 23.75
CA GLY A 536 6.19 -2.03 23.42
C GLY A 536 6.92 -2.84 24.51
N ARG A 537 6.84 -2.41 25.78
CA ARG A 537 7.47 -3.07 26.94
C ARG A 537 6.51 -3.94 27.75
N SER A 538 5.22 -3.92 27.43
CA SER A 538 4.22 -4.75 28.10
C SER A 538 4.54 -6.24 27.92
N VAL A 539 4.40 -7.02 28.99
CA VAL A 539 4.50 -8.47 28.94
C VAL A 539 3.10 -9.07 28.93
N ASP A 540 2.80 -9.85 27.89
CA ASP A 540 1.62 -10.70 27.88
C ASP A 540 1.90 -11.97 28.69
N LEU A 541 1.08 -12.21 29.70
CA LEU A 541 1.18 -13.35 30.59
C LEU A 541 0.43 -14.57 30.05
N GLY A 542 -0.32 -14.40 28.96
CA GLY A 542 -1.08 -15.43 28.26
C GLY A 542 -0.49 -15.79 26.89
N ASP A 543 -0.99 -16.86 26.29
CA ASP A 543 -0.62 -17.33 24.94
C ASP A 543 -1.79 -17.28 23.93
N PHE A 544 -2.82 -16.48 24.23
CA PHE A 544 -4.05 -16.38 23.43
C PHE A 544 -3.90 -15.47 22.22
N ALA A 545 -3.11 -14.39 22.33
CA ALA A 545 -2.96 -13.38 21.28
C ALA A 545 -2.51 -13.95 19.92
N THR A 546 -1.84 -15.10 19.86
CA THR A 546 -1.46 -15.75 18.59
C THR A 546 -1.86 -17.23 18.53
N GLY A 547 -2.52 -17.73 19.58
CA GLY A 547 -2.85 -19.13 19.73
C GLY A 547 -3.98 -19.60 18.82
N THR A 548 -3.86 -20.81 18.28
CA THR A 548 -4.91 -21.45 17.46
C THR A 548 -6.14 -21.78 18.30
N HIS A 549 -7.32 -21.47 17.75
CA HIS A 549 -8.62 -21.80 18.31
C HIS A 549 -9.30 -22.89 17.47
N LEU A 550 -10.06 -23.76 18.15
CA LEU A 550 -11.06 -24.60 17.48
C LEU A 550 -12.26 -23.73 17.13
N ALA A 551 -12.73 -23.80 15.88
CA ALA A 551 -13.85 -23.01 15.40
C ALA A 551 -15.07 -23.88 15.06
N LYS A 552 -16.26 -23.40 15.41
CA LYS A 552 -17.54 -23.99 15.05
C LYS A 552 -18.50 -22.91 14.56
N LEU A 553 -19.11 -23.14 13.40
CA LEU A 553 -20.18 -22.30 12.86
C LEU A 553 -21.55 -22.87 13.22
N ILE A 554 -22.40 -22.02 13.79
CA ILE A 554 -23.80 -22.29 14.10
C ILE A 554 -24.66 -21.40 13.20
N ARG A 555 -25.63 -21.99 12.51
CA ARG A 555 -26.53 -21.30 11.57
C ARG A 555 -27.97 -21.51 12.00
N GLU A 556 -28.67 -20.41 12.22
CA GLU A 556 -30.08 -20.36 12.59
C GLU A 556 -30.82 -19.41 11.62
N PRO A 557 -32.16 -19.50 11.49
CA PRO A 557 -32.89 -18.56 10.64
C PRO A 557 -32.63 -17.11 11.06
N GLY A 558 -32.04 -16.31 10.16
CA GLY A 558 -31.72 -14.90 10.38
C GLY A 558 -30.52 -14.63 11.27
N VAL A 559 -29.78 -15.65 11.73
CA VAL A 559 -28.65 -15.49 12.65
C VAL A 559 -27.51 -16.47 12.32
N VAL A 560 -26.27 -16.00 12.37
CA VAL A 560 -25.08 -16.86 12.36
C VAL A 560 -24.18 -16.57 13.56
N THR A 561 -23.61 -17.62 14.13
CA THR A 561 -22.68 -17.51 15.27
C THR A 561 -21.42 -18.31 14.98
N LEU A 562 -20.27 -17.66 15.07
CA LEU A 562 -18.95 -18.31 15.13
C LEU A 562 -18.55 -18.48 16.59
N VAL A 563 -18.29 -19.72 17.00
CA VAL A 563 -17.73 -20.05 18.31
C VAL A 563 -16.26 -20.43 18.11
N MET A 564 -15.35 -19.77 18.84
CA MET A 564 -13.93 -20.09 18.86
C MET A 564 -13.50 -20.43 20.29
N GLU A 565 -12.84 -21.57 20.47
CA GLU A 565 -12.48 -22.11 21.78
C GLU A 565 -10.99 -22.50 21.81
N ARG A 566 -10.30 -22.16 22.89
CA ARG A 566 -8.91 -22.53 23.15
C ARG A 566 -8.69 -22.75 24.63
N VAL A 567 -7.96 -23.81 24.98
CA VAL A 567 -7.31 -23.91 26.30
C VAL A 567 -5.88 -23.40 26.15
N GLY A 568 -5.58 -22.29 26.80
CA GLY A 568 -4.26 -21.67 26.81
C GLY A 568 -3.63 -21.67 28.20
N VAL A 569 -2.53 -20.95 28.37
CA VAL A 569 -1.80 -20.84 29.63
C VAL A 569 -1.67 -19.38 30.03
N VAL A 570 -2.06 -19.04 31.26
CA VAL A 570 -1.83 -17.71 31.86
C VAL A 570 -1.10 -17.87 33.19
N LYS A 571 0.06 -17.24 33.35
CA LYS A 571 0.88 -17.37 34.57
C LYS A 571 1.06 -18.84 35.02
N GLY A 572 1.25 -19.75 34.06
CA GLY A 572 1.44 -21.19 34.29
C GLY A 572 0.16 -21.99 34.61
N HIS A 573 -1.03 -21.39 34.56
CA HIS A 573 -2.30 -22.08 34.77
C HIS A 573 -3.03 -22.29 33.44
N ALA A 574 -3.60 -23.48 33.25
CA ALA A 574 -4.50 -23.74 32.14
C ALA A 574 -5.80 -22.94 32.33
N ILE A 575 -6.22 -22.22 31.28
CA ILE A 575 -7.45 -21.42 31.26
C ILE A 575 -8.15 -21.69 29.93
N GLY A 576 -9.44 -22.00 29.96
CA GLY A 576 -10.25 -22.03 28.75
C GLY A 576 -10.76 -20.64 28.40
N LEU A 577 -10.61 -20.26 27.14
CA LEU A 577 -11.20 -19.08 26.54
C LEU A 577 -12.15 -19.53 25.43
N ARG A 578 -13.39 -19.05 25.52
CA ARG A 578 -14.41 -19.20 24.49
C ARG A 578 -14.87 -17.81 24.07
N LYS A 579 -14.72 -17.48 22.79
CA LYS A 579 -15.28 -16.27 22.17
C LYS A 579 -16.36 -16.64 21.17
N GLN A 580 -17.51 -15.95 21.22
CA GLN A 580 -18.64 -16.16 20.33
C GLN A 580 -18.91 -14.86 19.58
N VAL A 581 -18.90 -14.89 18.26
CA VAL A 581 -19.14 -13.75 17.38
C VAL A 581 -20.44 -13.99 16.63
N ARG A 582 -21.47 -13.19 16.90
CA ARG A 582 -22.85 -13.39 16.44
C ARG A 582 -23.31 -12.22 15.58
N LEU A 583 -23.86 -12.55 14.42
CA LEU A 583 -24.38 -11.60 13.44
C LEU A 583 -25.83 -11.96 13.10
N GLU A 584 -26.68 -10.94 13.00
CA GLU A 584 -28.11 -11.08 12.66
C GLU A 584 -28.42 -10.35 11.34
N ALA A 585 -29.36 -10.88 10.56
CA ALA A 585 -29.85 -10.19 9.37
C ALA A 585 -30.53 -8.86 9.74
N GLY A 586 -30.33 -7.80 8.95
CA GLY A 586 -30.89 -6.47 9.16
C GLY A 586 -30.23 -5.64 10.25
N SER A 587 -29.41 -6.26 11.11
CA SER A 587 -28.82 -5.60 12.28
C SER A 587 -27.49 -4.91 11.96
N PRO A 588 -27.30 -3.63 12.35
CA PRO A 588 -26.00 -2.97 12.29
C PRO A 588 -25.11 -3.33 13.49
N ALA A 589 -25.55 -4.23 14.37
CA ALA A 589 -24.86 -4.61 15.59
C ALA A 589 -24.22 -6.01 15.48
N LEU A 590 -22.97 -6.10 15.93
CA LEU A 590 -22.21 -7.31 16.14
C LEU A 590 -22.17 -7.63 17.64
N SER A 591 -22.61 -8.83 18.04
CA SER A 591 -22.49 -9.29 19.43
C SER A 591 -21.27 -10.21 19.57
N ILE A 592 -20.45 -9.94 20.58
CA ILE A 592 -19.26 -10.71 20.92
C ILE A 592 -19.35 -11.11 22.39
N ARG A 593 -19.30 -12.40 22.69
CA ARG A 593 -19.31 -12.91 24.06
C ARG A 593 -18.00 -13.62 24.36
N TYR A 594 -17.36 -13.24 25.47
CA TYR A 594 -16.24 -13.97 26.05
C TYR A 594 -16.70 -14.75 27.28
N ASP A 595 -16.30 -16.01 27.35
CA ASP A 595 -16.41 -16.86 28.52
C ASP A 595 -14.99 -17.37 28.85
N LEU A 596 -14.53 -17.10 30.07
CA LEU A 596 -13.31 -17.68 30.64
C LEU A 596 -13.71 -18.74 31.67
N ASP A 597 -13.08 -19.91 31.62
CA ASP A 597 -13.26 -20.98 32.58
C ASP A 597 -11.94 -21.51 33.13
N GLU A 598 -12.03 -22.40 34.11
CA GLU A 598 -10.88 -22.94 34.84
C GLU A 598 -10.02 -21.87 35.54
N LEU A 599 -10.61 -20.70 35.86
CA LEU A 599 -9.90 -19.60 36.53
C LEU A 599 -9.34 -20.04 37.90
N PRO A 600 -8.06 -19.77 38.22
CA PRO A 600 -7.48 -20.19 39.49
C PRO A 600 -8.21 -19.54 40.69
N PRO A 601 -8.61 -20.31 41.72
CA PRO A 601 -9.34 -19.77 42.87
C PRO A 601 -8.55 -18.67 43.58
N GLY A 602 -9.21 -17.54 43.87
CA GLY A 602 -8.60 -16.43 44.60
C GLY A 602 -7.57 -15.61 43.82
N MET A 603 -7.27 -15.96 42.56
CA MET A 603 -6.32 -15.21 41.73
C MET A 603 -7.05 -14.14 40.90
N GLU A 604 -6.50 -12.94 40.92
CA GLU A 604 -6.90 -11.86 40.01
C GLU A 604 -6.03 -11.89 38.75
N LEU A 605 -6.69 -11.85 37.59
CA LEU A 605 -6.07 -11.75 36.27
C LEU A 605 -6.52 -10.44 35.60
N ARG A 606 -5.67 -9.82 34.78
CA ARG A 606 -6.05 -8.64 34.00
C ARG A 606 -6.27 -9.04 32.55
N PHE A 607 -7.51 -9.31 32.20
CA PHE A 607 -7.89 -9.66 30.84
C PHE A 607 -8.19 -8.38 30.05
N GLY A 608 -7.61 -8.25 28.86
CA GLY A 608 -7.89 -7.15 27.95
C GLY A 608 -8.16 -7.65 26.54
N VAL A 609 -9.07 -6.97 25.85
CA VAL A 609 -9.38 -7.25 24.44
C VAL A 609 -8.94 -6.03 23.64
N GLU A 610 -7.88 -6.17 22.86
CA GLU A 610 -7.38 -5.10 22.01
C GLU A 610 -8.18 -5.01 20.69
N ILE A 611 -8.53 -3.76 20.34
CA ILE A 611 -9.33 -3.37 19.19
C ILE A 611 -8.62 -2.20 18.51
N ASN A 612 -8.02 -2.43 17.35
CA ASN A 612 -7.42 -1.36 16.56
C ASN A 612 -8.41 -0.87 15.50
N LEU A 613 -8.63 0.43 15.40
CA LEU A 613 -9.56 1.01 14.43
C LEU A 613 -8.86 2.05 13.55
N ALA A 614 -8.93 1.88 12.24
CA ALA A 614 -8.41 2.83 11.27
C ALA A 614 -9.25 4.13 11.27
N GLY A 615 -8.59 5.27 11.07
CA GLY A 615 -9.26 6.59 11.00
C GLY A 615 -8.60 7.59 10.04
N MET A 616 -7.58 7.16 9.30
CA MET A 616 -6.72 7.91 8.35
C MET A 616 -5.95 9.12 8.91
N ALA A 617 -6.54 9.92 9.79
CA ALA A 617 -5.91 11.08 10.43
C ALA A 617 -6.27 11.13 11.93
N GLY A 618 -5.28 10.86 12.78
CA GLY A 618 -5.48 10.84 14.24
C GLY A 618 -5.84 12.22 14.81
N HIS A 619 -5.14 13.26 14.32
CA HIS A 619 -5.11 14.60 14.94
C HIS A 619 -6.22 15.52 14.43
N ALA A 620 -7.09 15.07 13.52
CA ALA A 620 -8.15 15.89 12.95
C ALA A 620 -9.27 16.17 13.98
N ASP A 621 -9.81 17.39 13.98
CA ASP A 621 -10.82 17.83 14.96
C ASP A 621 -12.15 17.09 14.84
N ASP A 622 -12.44 16.55 13.66
CA ASP A 622 -13.67 15.84 13.34
C ASP A 622 -13.54 14.31 13.54
N ARG A 623 -12.41 13.88 14.14
CA ARG A 623 -12.04 12.49 14.46
C ARG A 623 -11.94 12.30 15.96
N LEU A 624 -12.96 11.70 16.57
CA LEU A 624 -13.15 11.74 18.02
C LEU A 624 -13.41 10.38 18.65
N LEU A 625 -12.88 10.22 19.86
CA LEU A 625 -13.31 9.24 20.84
C LEU A 625 -14.39 9.87 21.71
N ILE A 626 -15.50 9.17 21.90
CA ILE A 626 -16.71 9.69 22.58
C ILE A 626 -17.13 8.70 23.67
N ALA A 627 -17.44 9.21 24.87
CA ALA A 627 -17.92 8.37 25.97
C ALA A 627 -19.44 8.07 25.83
N PRO A 628 -19.99 7.11 26.61
CA PRO A 628 -21.40 6.72 26.49
C PRO A 628 -22.40 7.84 26.74
N ASP A 629 -22.02 8.83 27.56
CA ASP A 629 -22.77 10.06 27.84
C ASP A 629 -22.61 11.15 26.75
N GLN A 630 -22.06 10.78 25.59
CA GLN A 630 -21.82 11.63 24.42
C GLN A 630 -20.79 12.75 24.60
N ARG A 631 -20.05 12.78 25.71
CA ARG A 631 -18.94 13.73 25.86
C ARG A 631 -17.71 13.29 25.04
N PRO A 632 -17.00 14.22 24.39
CA PRO A 632 -15.71 13.90 23.77
C PRO A 632 -14.69 13.50 24.84
N LEU A 633 -13.90 12.47 24.54
CA LEU A 633 -12.80 11.98 25.36
C LEU A 633 -11.43 12.46 24.83
N GLY A 634 -11.34 12.73 23.54
CA GLY A 634 -10.15 13.19 22.85
C GLY A 634 -10.24 12.90 21.35
N ARG A 635 -9.22 13.31 20.60
CA ARG A 635 -9.05 12.92 19.19
C ARG A 635 -8.61 11.46 19.07
N LEU A 636 -8.56 10.91 17.85
CA LEU A 636 -8.24 9.50 17.64
C LEU A 636 -6.80 9.11 18.03
N ASP A 637 -5.88 10.07 18.10
CA ASP A 637 -4.52 9.84 18.64
C ASP A 637 -4.33 10.26 20.10
N ALA A 638 -5.43 10.51 20.81
CA ALA A 638 -5.37 10.76 22.24
C ALA A 638 -4.83 9.52 22.98
N ARG A 639 -3.86 9.78 23.87
CA ARG A 639 -3.31 8.79 24.80
C ARG A 639 -4.12 8.84 26.09
N LEU A 640 -5.00 7.88 26.31
CA LEU A 640 -5.97 7.90 27.40
C LEU A 640 -5.82 6.65 28.29
N ASP A 641 -5.77 6.87 29.60
CA ASP A 641 -6.00 5.83 30.60
C ASP A 641 -7.30 6.16 31.34
N LEU A 642 -8.39 5.58 30.85
CA LEU A 642 -9.73 5.87 31.31
C LEU A 642 -10.12 4.87 32.42
N ALA A 643 -10.77 5.41 33.45
CA ALA A 643 -11.45 4.61 34.47
C ALA A 643 -12.59 3.78 33.85
N GLU A 644 -13.31 3.04 34.70
CA GLU A 644 -14.36 2.13 34.24
C GLU A 644 -15.48 2.87 33.48
N LEU A 645 -15.65 2.51 32.21
CA LEU A 645 -16.72 2.95 31.32
C LEU A 645 -17.59 1.76 30.94
N GLY A 646 -18.81 1.99 30.43
CA GLY A 646 -19.67 0.95 29.84
C GLY A 646 -19.52 0.79 28.31
N GLY A 647 -18.71 1.65 27.69
CA GLY A 647 -18.50 1.68 26.25
C GLY A 647 -17.63 2.86 25.82
N ILE A 648 -17.27 2.89 24.55
CA ILE A 648 -16.61 4.00 23.86
C ILE A 648 -17.07 4.01 22.39
N ALA A 649 -17.28 5.19 21.83
CA ALA A 649 -17.59 5.33 20.42
C ALA A 649 -16.41 6.00 19.69
N VAL A 650 -16.17 5.53 18.47
CA VAL A 650 -15.19 6.11 17.55
C VAL A 650 -15.94 6.76 16.41
N ARG A 651 -15.67 8.04 16.18
CA ARG A 651 -16.33 8.84 15.16
C ARG A 651 -15.35 9.36 14.13
N ASP A 652 -15.72 9.17 12.87
CA ASP A 652 -15.09 9.73 11.69
C ASP A 652 -16.12 10.56 10.92
N ALA A 653 -16.12 11.88 11.08
CA ALA A 653 -17.13 12.72 10.44
C ALA A 653 -16.92 12.90 8.92
N TRP A 654 -15.67 12.88 8.43
CA TRP A 654 -15.39 13.07 7.00
C TRP A 654 -15.78 11.85 6.14
N ARG A 655 -15.86 10.65 6.73
CA ARG A 655 -16.50 9.47 6.13
C ARG A 655 -17.98 9.31 6.49
N ASP A 656 -18.54 10.20 7.30
CA ASP A 656 -19.83 10.01 7.97
C ASP A 656 -19.95 8.61 8.62
N ALA A 657 -18.92 8.17 9.37
CA ALA A 657 -18.85 6.85 9.98
C ALA A 657 -18.73 6.90 11.51
N ARG A 658 -19.38 5.96 12.19
CA ARG A 658 -19.31 5.77 13.62
C ARG A 658 -19.39 4.30 13.98
N ILE A 659 -18.63 3.91 14.99
CA ILE A 659 -18.78 2.62 15.66
C ILE A 659 -18.94 2.84 17.17
N ASP A 660 -20.04 2.35 17.73
CA ASP A 660 -20.31 2.35 19.17
C ASP A 660 -19.91 0.99 19.75
N LEU A 661 -18.86 0.96 20.57
CA LEU A 661 -18.40 -0.23 21.29
C LEU A 661 -18.96 -0.19 22.72
N SER A 662 -19.75 -1.19 23.11
CA SER A 662 -20.33 -1.28 24.45
C SER A 662 -20.04 -2.66 25.07
N TRP A 663 -20.12 -2.75 26.40
CA TRP A 663 -19.88 -4.00 27.11
C TRP A 663 -20.70 -4.12 28.39
N SER A 664 -21.08 -5.36 28.74
CA SER A 664 -22.01 -5.65 29.82
C SER A 664 -21.42 -5.52 31.23
N ARG A 665 -20.09 -5.50 31.34
CA ARG A 665 -19.35 -5.25 32.60
C ARG A 665 -18.42 -4.06 32.42
N PRO A 666 -18.52 -3.00 33.24
CA PRO A 666 -17.64 -1.83 33.12
C PRO A 666 -16.16 -2.21 33.04
N ALA A 667 -15.42 -1.51 32.18
CA ALA A 667 -14.03 -1.80 31.86
C ALA A 667 -13.23 -0.51 31.93
N ALA A 668 -12.04 -0.57 32.54
CA ALA A 668 -11.07 0.49 32.31
C ALA A 668 -10.59 0.41 30.85
N VAL A 669 -10.27 1.54 30.23
CA VAL A 669 -9.92 1.56 28.80
C VAL A 669 -8.57 2.24 28.60
N TRP A 670 -7.68 1.58 27.88
CA TRP A 670 -6.49 2.23 27.33
C TRP A 670 -6.75 2.63 25.88
N SER A 671 -6.31 3.83 25.51
CA SER A 671 -6.33 4.33 24.14
C SER A 671 -4.98 4.94 23.76
N PHE A 672 -4.46 4.63 22.58
CA PHE A 672 -3.27 5.29 22.04
C PHE A 672 -3.16 5.11 20.51
N PRO A 673 -2.46 6.01 19.80
CA PRO A 673 -2.25 5.87 18.37
C PRO A 673 -1.21 4.81 18.04
N ILE A 674 -1.44 4.07 16.97
CA ILE A 674 -0.43 3.28 16.28
C ILE A 674 0.13 4.13 15.15
N GLU A 675 1.41 4.48 15.27
CA GLU A 675 2.14 5.27 14.28
C GLU A 675 3.30 4.45 13.72
N THR A 676 3.46 4.47 12.41
CA THR A 676 4.61 3.89 11.71
C THR A 676 5.54 4.97 11.22
N VAL A 677 6.84 4.73 11.26
CA VAL A 677 7.82 5.61 10.61
C VAL A 677 7.97 5.18 9.16
N SER A 678 7.78 6.11 8.22
CA SER A 678 7.87 5.84 6.79
C SER A 678 8.72 6.87 6.06
N GLN A 679 9.33 6.45 4.95
CA GLN A 679 10.05 7.33 4.04
C GLN A 679 9.07 7.93 3.01
N SER A 680 9.13 9.26 2.85
CA SER A 680 8.46 10.00 1.76
C SER A 680 9.50 10.74 0.92
N GLU A 681 9.09 11.31 -0.22
CA GLU A 681 9.93 12.19 -1.04
C GLU A 681 10.48 13.38 -0.24
N GLY A 682 9.67 13.91 0.68
CA GLY A 682 10.02 15.07 1.52
C GLY A 682 10.72 14.73 2.84
N GLY A 683 11.20 13.49 3.02
CA GLY A 683 11.86 13.03 4.25
C GLY A 683 11.05 12.03 5.07
N PHE A 684 11.53 11.72 6.28
CA PHE A 684 10.93 10.70 7.16
C PHE A 684 9.90 11.31 8.09
N GLU A 685 8.77 10.61 8.25
CA GLU A 685 7.68 11.05 9.13
C GLU A 685 6.98 9.90 9.83
N ALA A 686 6.31 10.23 10.93
CA ALA A 686 5.38 9.32 11.59
C ALA A 686 4.01 9.42 10.93
N VAL A 687 3.46 8.27 10.55
CA VAL A 687 2.16 8.16 9.89
C VAL A 687 1.21 7.42 10.83
N TYR A 688 0.12 8.08 11.18
CA TYR A 688 -0.97 7.48 11.96
C TYR A 688 -1.65 6.36 11.15
N GLN A 689 -1.72 5.16 11.73
CA GLN A 689 -2.33 3.99 11.09
C GLN A 689 -3.68 3.62 11.70
N SER A 690 -3.81 3.71 13.03
CA SER A 690 -5.05 3.36 13.75
C SER A 690 -5.01 3.83 15.20
N THR A 691 -6.16 3.80 15.89
CA THR A 691 -6.28 3.92 17.35
C THR A 691 -6.37 2.53 17.94
N ALA A 692 -5.49 2.18 18.87
CA ALA A 692 -5.65 1.00 19.71
C ALA A 692 -6.59 1.34 20.87
N LEU A 693 -7.64 0.56 21.06
CA LEU A 693 -8.57 0.61 22.19
C LEU A 693 -8.53 -0.73 22.93
N ILE A 694 -8.27 -0.69 24.23
CA ILE A 694 -8.13 -1.89 25.04
C ILE A 694 -9.02 -1.78 26.29
N PRO A 695 -10.32 -2.15 26.20
CA PRO A 695 -11.12 -2.45 27.38
C PRO A 695 -10.47 -3.59 28.17
N ARG A 696 -10.27 -3.37 29.47
CA ARG A 696 -9.61 -4.31 30.37
C ARG A 696 -10.39 -4.49 31.68
N TRP A 697 -10.39 -5.72 32.17
CA TRP A 697 -11.09 -6.13 33.39
C TRP A 697 -10.12 -6.78 34.36
N VAL A 698 -10.34 -6.54 35.65
CA VAL A 698 -9.80 -7.42 36.70
C VAL A 698 -10.77 -8.60 36.83
N VAL A 699 -10.29 -9.78 36.46
CA VAL A 699 -11.06 -11.03 36.37
C VAL A 699 -10.69 -11.93 37.54
N GLN A 700 -11.70 -12.36 38.27
CA GLN A 700 -11.61 -13.41 39.28
C GLN A 700 -12.71 -14.43 39.02
N GLY A 701 -12.39 -15.72 39.14
CA GLY A 701 -13.36 -16.79 38.95
C GLY A 701 -14.48 -16.73 39.98
N ASP A 702 -15.71 -16.94 39.54
CA ASP A 702 -16.84 -17.16 40.43
C ASP A 702 -16.76 -18.53 41.15
N ARG A 703 -17.85 -18.96 41.81
CA ARG A 703 -17.89 -20.26 42.50
C ARG A 703 -17.64 -21.45 41.57
N ASP A 704 -17.97 -21.31 40.29
CA ASP A 704 -17.77 -22.32 39.25
C ASP A 704 -16.47 -22.08 38.46
N ARG A 705 -15.61 -21.16 38.95
CA ARG A 705 -14.34 -20.75 38.34
C ARG A 705 -14.52 -20.14 36.95
N ARG A 706 -15.61 -19.41 36.74
CA ARG A 706 -15.97 -18.79 35.47
C ARG A 706 -16.06 -17.28 35.54
N TRP A 707 -15.89 -16.65 34.39
CA TRP A 707 -16.14 -15.22 34.17
C TRP A 707 -16.63 -15.02 32.74
N SER A 708 -17.49 -14.03 32.52
CA SER A 708 -17.97 -13.71 31.17
C SER A 708 -18.26 -12.22 31.00
N VAL A 709 -18.10 -11.75 29.76
CA VAL A 709 -18.51 -10.41 29.32
C VAL A 709 -19.14 -10.51 27.94
N GLU A 710 -20.13 -9.66 27.69
CA GLU A 710 -20.72 -9.48 26.37
C GLU A 710 -20.38 -8.07 25.89
N MET A 711 -19.97 -7.97 24.64
CA MET A 711 -19.64 -6.73 23.94
C MET A 711 -20.58 -6.59 22.75
N THR A 712 -21.06 -5.38 22.49
CA THR A 712 -21.87 -5.07 21.32
C THR A 712 -21.25 -3.92 20.56
N TRP A 713 -20.96 -4.14 19.28
CA TRP A 713 -20.37 -3.15 18.38
C TRP A 713 -21.40 -2.75 17.34
N THR A 714 -21.80 -1.48 17.31
CA THR A 714 -22.87 -1.01 16.43
C THR A 714 -22.33 0.00 15.43
N LEU A 715 -22.54 -0.27 14.14
CA LEU A 715 -22.22 0.68 13.07
C LEU A 715 -23.32 1.73 12.92
N GLY A 716 -22.92 2.95 12.59
CA GLY A 716 -23.85 4.05 12.32
C GLY A 716 -23.20 5.19 11.56
N PRO A 717 -24.02 6.18 11.14
CA PRO A 717 -23.50 7.45 10.64
C PRO A 717 -22.76 8.21 11.76
N ALA A 718 -21.91 9.17 11.39
CA ALA A 718 -21.17 9.99 12.35
C ALA A 718 -22.12 10.74 13.31
N GLY A 719 -23.30 11.13 12.81
CA GLY A 719 -24.27 11.94 13.53
C GLY A 719 -23.82 13.40 13.70
N PRO A 720 -24.60 14.24 14.38
CA PRO A 720 -24.24 15.65 14.61
C PRO A 720 -22.96 15.79 15.45
N GLU A 721 -22.24 16.91 15.29
CA GLU A 721 -21.09 17.25 16.16
C GLU A 721 -21.46 17.21 17.65
N PRO A 722 -20.62 16.60 18.53
CA PRO A 722 -20.88 16.66 19.96
C PRO A 722 -20.67 18.13 20.35
N LEU A 723 -21.57 18.66 21.18
CA LEU A 723 -21.51 20.06 21.58
C LEU A 723 -20.16 20.35 22.27
N ASP A 724 -19.46 21.37 21.75
CA ASP A 724 -18.41 22.15 22.42
C ASP A 724 -16.99 21.50 22.48
N LEU A 725 -16.21 21.63 21.40
CA LEU A 725 -14.75 21.42 21.42
C LEU A 725 -13.99 22.62 22.05
N ASP A 726 -14.53 23.84 21.92
CA ASP A 726 -13.88 25.10 22.33
C ASP A 726 -13.80 25.29 23.86
N ARG A 727 -14.59 24.53 24.63
CA ARG A 727 -14.49 24.52 26.11
C ARG A 727 -13.43 23.58 26.67
N ILE A 728 -12.78 22.77 25.84
CA ILE A 728 -11.70 21.89 26.28
C ILE A 728 -10.41 22.70 26.21
N ASP A 729 -9.97 23.18 27.36
CA ASP A 729 -8.61 23.67 27.55
C ASP A 729 -7.65 22.48 27.33
N LEU A 730 -7.21 22.28 26.09
CA LEU A 730 -6.35 21.17 25.65
C LEU A 730 -5.01 21.14 26.41
N ASP A 731 -4.60 22.27 27.01
CA ASP A 731 -3.41 22.34 27.87
C ASP A 731 -3.62 21.73 29.26
N ARG A 732 -4.87 21.58 29.73
CA ARG A 732 -5.16 21.02 31.06
C ARG A 732 -5.13 19.50 31.14
N ILE A 733 -5.09 18.78 30.01
CA ILE A 733 -4.97 17.31 30.00
C ILE A 733 -3.52 16.85 30.24
N HIS A 734 -2.53 17.75 30.13
CA HIS A 734 -1.13 17.44 30.44
C HIS A 734 -0.78 17.48 31.95
N HIS A 735 -1.66 18.00 32.83
CA HIS A 735 -1.32 18.22 34.24
C HIS A 735 -2.27 17.60 35.28
N ALA A 736 -3.27 16.80 34.89
CA ALA A 736 -4.15 16.12 35.84
C ALA A 736 -3.69 14.69 36.21
N THR A 737 -2.41 14.53 36.61
CA THR A 737 -1.84 13.28 37.17
C THR A 737 -1.00 13.53 38.43
N GLY A 738 -1.38 14.52 39.24
CA GLY A 738 -0.57 14.88 40.42
C GLY A 738 -1.29 15.67 41.50
N ALA A 739 -2.45 15.23 41.99
CA ALA A 739 -3.04 15.77 43.22
C ALA A 739 -4.09 14.84 43.83
N ALA A 740 -3.68 13.66 44.31
CA ALA A 740 -4.51 12.83 45.20
C ALA A 740 -3.66 11.96 46.13
N LEU A 741 -2.64 12.54 46.76
CA LEU A 741 -1.84 11.89 47.81
C LEU A 741 -1.21 12.98 48.69
N THR A 742 -2.02 13.66 49.52
CA THR A 742 -1.60 14.34 50.77
C THR A 742 -2.80 15.06 51.40
N ALA A 743 -3.73 14.28 51.96
CA ALA A 743 -4.73 14.81 52.90
C ALA A 743 -5.20 13.72 53.88
N SER A 744 -4.27 13.12 54.61
CA SER A 744 -4.59 12.48 55.90
C SER A 744 -3.35 12.47 56.81
N ARG A 745 -3.03 13.62 57.40
CA ARG A 745 -2.24 13.71 58.63
C ARG A 745 -2.43 15.10 59.23
N ALA A 746 -3.44 15.21 60.09
CA ALA A 746 -3.55 16.26 61.07
C ALA A 746 -4.00 15.63 62.40
N GLY A 747 -3.07 15.60 63.36
CA GLY A 747 -3.32 15.73 64.80
C GLY A 747 -4.02 14.58 65.54
N VAL A 748 -3.23 13.76 66.23
CA VAL A 748 -3.40 13.46 67.66
C VAL A 748 -1.99 13.33 68.26
N GLU A 749 -1.82 13.84 69.48
CA GLU A 749 -0.61 13.96 70.32
C GLU A 749 0.41 12.82 70.27
#